data_AF-A0A6A6GEN0-F1
#
_entry.id   AF-A0A6A6GEN0-F1
#
_cell.length_a   1.000
_cell.length_b   1.000
_cell.length_c   1.000
_cell.angle_alpha   90.00
_cell.angle_beta   90.00
_cell.angle_gamma   90.00
#
_symmetry.space_group_name_H-M   'P 1'
#
loop_
_entity.id
_entity.type
_entity.pdbx_description
1 polymer ?
#
loop_
_entity_poly.entity_id
_entity_poly.type
_entity_poly.pdbx_seq_one_letter_code
_entity_poly.pdbx_strand_id
1 'polypeptide(L)'
;MSASLRTILLIFCLGLYTTAHSLSARATENKTISPVTVTPSDDWDGVDGSWSSFNIHVGTPPQYFRVFASWQGYQTWVIHPEGCAPNDETCIDRRGGVFNMNNSKTWDEVGLYSLAMQQNLGLGGNAYFGYDVVGLGGAGEEGPQLENSTVGDLAVYDFYMGILGLNPKPTNWTSFSNGAPSMMTQFKQKGIIPSVSFGYTAGAPYRFTRVPASLTLGGYDTSRFEPNDIEFTLGTDNSRDTLVGVQAITTTQQGGSNTVQLLPDPIYAQIDATVAELYLPIAACRAFEEEFGLVYNNDTELYLVNSTLHRDLMARNPTVSITIGEGTSGNPSTTIDFPYAAFDLTARAPYSNLSTQSNYFPLRRAANDTQYTLGRTFMQEAYISVDYERAKFNVSKVVWEQDASVNLVTIPPTSTTGSRSTSSGTSSETTKKSGIGTGVIIGIVVAAVALVLAGVAFFFWRRRKQQKAAATLKRHDSSKSEGLSSSGETVVTDARPYFEKAELEGNDPSFAKLKHKTSTIGGSTMYSPNSPTSANSTLISPMTPGHHIGTFAGEKDGDAIYEMPGCMPDTNLADSKQITEKDMMRHREKQYNGYDPVEEQKRKEEEAAKDAERQRKAKVDATQIRQATEEEGGNRRFSFIEGQDSLSPLTPKSPKPF
;
A
#
# COMPACT_ATOMS: atom_id res chain seq x y z
N MET A 1 -7.11 -63.92 54.28
CA MET A 1 -7.64 -62.75 55.02
C MET A 1 -8.09 -61.72 54.00
N SER A 2 -9.41 -61.66 53.79
CA SER A 2 -10.08 -60.78 52.84
C SER A 2 -10.25 -59.39 53.44
N ALA A 3 -9.35 -58.47 53.10
CA ALA A 3 -9.60 -57.05 53.32
C ALA A 3 -10.49 -56.55 52.16
N SER A 4 -11.69 -56.10 52.52
CA SER A 4 -12.72 -55.62 51.60
C SER A 4 -12.23 -54.45 50.75
N LEU A 5 -12.56 -54.49 49.45
CA LEU A 5 -12.29 -53.44 48.45
C LEU A 5 -12.78 -52.04 48.88
N ARG A 6 -13.68 -51.97 49.88
CA ARG A 6 -14.17 -50.72 50.47
C ARG A 6 -13.12 -49.97 51.29
N THR A 7 -12.12 -50.65 51.85
CA THR A 7 -11.11 -50.01 52.71
C THR A 7 -9.99 -49.33 51.90
N ILE A 8 -9.72 -49.83 50.69
CA ILE A 8 -8.73 -49.22 49.77
C ILE A 8 -9.30 -47.94 49.14
N LEU A 9 -10.62 -47.88 48.90
CA LEU A 9 -11.28 -46.69 48.35
C LEU A 9 -11.32 -45.52 49.35
N LEU A 10 -11.40 -45.80 50.65
CA LEU A 10 -11.42 -44.79 51.71
C LEU A 10 -10.05 -44.13 51.94
N ILE A 11 -8.95 -44.88 51.73
CA ILE A 11 -7.59 -44.35 51.85
C ILE A 11 -7.23 -43.48 50.63
N PHE A 12 -7.76 -43.79 49.44
CA PHE A 12 -7.58 -42.92 48.27
C PHE A 12 -8.42 -41.63 48.33
N CYS A 13 -9.56 -41.62 49.03
CA CYS A 13 -10.38 -40.41 49.21
C CYS A 13 -9.86 -39.45 50.28
N LEU A 14 -9.06 -39.91 51.27
CA LEU A 14 -8.44 -39.03 52.27
C LEU A 14 -7.09 -38.43 51.83
N GLY A 15 -6.45 -38.96 50.78
CA GLY A 15 -5.23 -38.38 50.19
C GLY A 15 -5.45 -37.19 49.25
N LEU A 16 -6.72 -36.85 48.96
CA LEU A 16 -7.08 -35.77 48.01
C LEU A 16 -7.53 -34.47 48.68
N TYR A 17 -7.50 -34.38 50.02
CA TYR A 17 -7.96 -33.19 50.75
C TYR A 17 -6.87 -32.17 51.11
N THR A 18 -5.60 -32.38 50.73
CA THR A 18 -4.53 -31.42 51.01
C THR A 18 -3.57 -31.25 49.83
N THR A 19 -4.03 -30.65 48.75
CA THR A 19 -3.29 -29.70 47.90
C THR A 19 -4.27 -29.03 46.92
N ALA A 20 -5.23 -28.29 47.47
CA ALA A 20 -5.78 -27.16 46.72
C ALA A 20 -4.72 -26.05 46.71
N HIS A 21 -3.61 -26.27 46.01
CA HIS A 21 -2.89 -25.14 45.46
C HIS A 21 -3.87 -24.52 44.48
N SER A 22 -4.25 -23.26 44.76
CA SER A 22 -4.90 -22.43 43.78
C SER A 22 -4.16 -22.64 42.46
N LEU A 23 -4.83 -23.26 41.48
CA LEU A 23 -4.52 -23.00 40.09
C LEU A 23 -4.85 -21.52 39.92
N SER A 24 -3.92 -20.66 40.33
CA SER A 24 -3.84 -19.32 39.78
C SER A 24 -3.93 -19.55 38.28
N ALA A 25 -4.84 -18.85 37.61
CA ALA A 25 -4.76 -18.75 36.17
C ALA A 25 -3.28 -18.49 35.89
N ARG A 26 -2.62 -19.42 35.18
CA ARG A 26 -1.29 -19.14 34.65
C ARG A 26 -1.55 -17.83 33.94
N ALA A 27 -1.01 -16.73 34.46
CA ALA A 27 -0.98 -15.51 33.72
C ALA A 27 -0.37 -15.98 32.41
N THR A 28 -1.18 -15.99 31.35
CA THR A 28 -0.62 -15.68 30.06
C THR A 28 0.10 -14.39 30.37
N GLU A 29 1.42 -14.46 30.56
CA GLU A 29 2.25 -13.34 30.23
C GLU A 29 1.77 -13.01 28.82
N ASN A 30 0.88 -12.04 28.71
CA ASN A 30 0.77 -11.26 27.50
C ASN A 30 2.17 -10.69 27.40
N LYS A 31 3.07 -11.42 26.73
CA LYS A 31 4.39 -10.95 26.39
C LYS A 31 4.12 -9.69 25.59
N THR A 32 4.15 -8.56 26.27
CA THR A 32 3.94 -7.25 25.67
C THR A 32 5.15 -7.06 24.79
N ILE A 33 4.95 -7.21 23.48
CA ILE A 33 6.00 -6.98 22.50
C ILE A 33 6.35 -5.50 22.59
N SER A 34 7.61 -5.19 22.86
CA SER A 34 8.10 -3.82 22.94
C SER A 34 8.43 -3.30 21.54
N PRO A 35 8.37 -1.98 21.32
CA PRO A 35 8.88 -1.37 20.10
C PRO A 35 10.36 -1.69 19.90
N VAL A 36 10.79 -1.73 18.64
CA VAL A 36 12.19 -1.97 18.26
C VAL A 36 12.82 -0.65 17.84
N THR A 37 13.88 -0.24 18.50
CA THR A 37 14.71 0.88 18.03
C THR A 37 15.71 0.36 17.01
N VAL A 38 15.82 1.05 15.87
CA VAL A 38 16.83 0.74 14.85
C VAL A 38 18.05 1.62 15.10
N THR A 39 19.22 0.99 15.24
CA THR A 39 20.48 1.67 15.52
C THR A 39 20.92 2.49 14.30
N PRO A 40 21.16 3.81 14.45
CA PRO A 40 21.80 4.61 13.41
C PRO A 40 23.25 4.15 13.17
N SER A 41 23.79 4.43 11.98
CA SER A 41 25.13 4.00 11.57
C SER A 41 26.30 4.78 12.18
N ASP A 42 26.02 5.85 12.93
CA ASP A 42 26.96 6.92 13.32
C ASP A 42 27.63 7.67 12.13
N ASP A 43 27.32 7.27 10.90
CA ASP A 43 27.79 7.90 9.66
C ASP A 43 26.80 8.98 9.16
N TRP A 44 27.33 9.83 8.30
CA TRP A 44 26.59 10.93 7.67
C TRP A 44 26.72 10.88 6.15
N ASP A 45 25.74 10.23 5.52
CA ASP A 45 25.75 9.87 4.11
C ASP A 45 24.89 10.83 3.26
N GLY A 46 24.96 10.66 1.94
CA GLY A 46 24.14 11.38 0.96
C GLY A 46 24.94 12.30 0.04
N VAL A 47 24.43 12.44 -1.18
CA VAL A 47 24.99 13.35 -2.20
C VAL A 47 24.26 14.69 -2.26
N ASP A 48 23.11 14.77 -1.62
CA ASP A 48 22.21 15.92 -1.53
C ASP A 48 22.21 16.54 -0.12
N GLY A 49 23.17 16.17 0.73
CA GLY A 49 23.27 16.67 2.09
C GLY A 49 24.16 15.79 2.94
N SER A 50 23.99 15.93 4.26
CA SER A 50 24.66 15.12 5.26
C SER A 50 23.57 14.55 6.15
N TRP A 51 23.21 13.29 5.92
CA TRP A 51 22.05 12.64 6.54
C TRP A 51 22.48 11.44 7.37
N SER A 52 21.87 11.27 8.54
CA SER A 52 22.08 10.08 9.34
C SER A 52 21.43 8.86 8.66
N SER A 53 22.18 7.77 8.55
CA SER A 53 21.74 6.52 7.95
C SER A 53 21.56 5.43 9.02
N PHE A 54 21.00 4.28 8.63
CA PHE A 54 20.81 3.12 9.49
C PHE A 54 21.59 1.92 8.96
N ASN A 55 22.16 1.15 9.88
CA ASN A 55 22.84 -0.09 9.55
C ASN A 55 21.82 -1.22 9.35
N ILE A 56 21.94 -1.93 8.23
CA ILE A 56 21.24 -3.17 7.94
C ILE A 56 22.22 -4.22 7.43
N HIS A 57 21.77 -5.47 7.38
CA HIS A 57 22.48 -6.51 6.67
C HIS A 57 21.56 -7.36 5.81
N VAL A 58 22.09 -7.85 4.70
CA VAL A 58 21.38 -8.69 3.74
C VAL A 58 22.23 -9.91 3.37
N GLY A 59 21.59 -11.06 3.25
CA GLY A 59 22.19 -12.27 2.69
C GLY A 59 22.81 -13.25 3.69
N THR A 60 23.21 -14.41 3.17
CA THR A 60 23.92 -15.45 3.94
C THR A 60 25.20 -15.91 3.21
N PRO A 61 26.41 -15.58 3.68
CA PRO A 61 26.72 -14.81 4.90
C PRO A 61 26.24 -13.34 4.82
N PRO A 62 26.03 -12.69 5.97
CA PRO A 62 25.53 -11.31 6.02
C PRO A 62 26.52 -10.32 5.40
N GLN A 63 26.00 -9.47 4.51
CA GLN A 63 26.67 -8.29 3.95
C GLN A 63 26.02 -7.04 4.55
N TYR A 64 26.80 -6.02 4.90
CA TYR A 64 26.33 -4.88 5.69
C TYR A 64 26.22 -3.61 4.85
N PHE A 65 25.16 -2.83 5.11
CA PHE A 65 24.83 -1.63 4.34
C PHE A 65 24.33 -0.50 5.22
N ARG A 66 24.57 0.73 4.75
CA ARG A 66 23.94 1.95 5.26
C ARG A 66 22.80 2.36 4.35
N VAL A 67 21.63 2.60 4.93
CA VAL A 67 20.41 2.93 4.18
C VAL A 67 19.63 4.08 4.83
N PHE A 68 18.78 4.74 4.05
CA PHE A 68 17.83 5.73 4.56
C PHE A 68 16.47 5.11 4.84
N ALA A 69 15.76 5.63 5.83
CA ALA A 69 14.37 5.26 6.07
C ALA A 69 13.45 5.86 4.99
N SER A 70 12.56 5.06 4.42
CA SER A 70 11.54 5.51 3.48
C SER A 70 10.21 4.86 3.79
N TRP A 71 9.13 5.64 3.86
CA TRP A 71 7.76 5.13 3.96
C TRP A 71 6.95 5.34 2.67
N GLN A 72 7.60 5.79 1.61
CA GLN A 72 7.10 5.62 0.25
C GLN A 72 7.53 4.26 -0.32
N GLY A 73 8.72 3.79 0.07
CA GLY A 73 9.16 2.43 -0.17
C GLY A 73 8.52 1.42 0.81
N TYR A 74 8.13 0.27 0.27
CA TYR A 74 7.68 -0.91 1.03
C TYR A 74 8.64 -2.10 0.88
N GLN A 75 9.79 -1.88 0.25
CA GLN A 75 10.85 -2.86 0.00
C GLN A 75 12.15 -2.36 0.60
N THR A 76 13.03 -3.30 0.98
CA THR A 76 14.41 -2.96 1.32
C THR A 76 15.23 -2.93 0.04
N TRP A 77 15.97 -1.86 -0.16
CA TRP A 77 16.77 -1.64 -1.35
C TRP A 77 18.24 -1.50 -0.99
N VAL A 78 19.08 -2.20 -1.73
CA VAL A 78 20.55 -2.23 -1.61
C VAL A 78 21.18 -1.92 -2.97
N ILE A 79 22.47 -1.57 -2.98
CA ILE A 79 23.16 -1.10 -4.17
C ILE A 79 23.88 -2.23 -4.89
N HIS A 80 23.63 -2.38 -6.19
CA HIS A 80 24.28 -3.39 -7.00
C HIS A 80 25.74 -2.97 -7.29
N PRO A 81 26.71 -3.89 -7.41
CA PRO A 81 28.11 -3.55 -7.70
C PRO A 81 28.30 -2.75 -8.99
N GLU A 82 27.41 -2.93 -9.97
CA GLU A 82 27.39 -2.14 -11.22
C GLU A 82 26.93 -0.69 -11.03
N GLY A 83 26.37 -0.35 -9.87
CA GLY A 83 26.08 1.04 -9.49
C GLY A 83 27.35 1.87 -9.21
N CYS A 84 28.51 1.23 -9.24
CA CYS A 84 29.83 1.84 -9.12
C CYS A 84 30.76 1.37 -10.25
N ALA A 85 31.74 2.22 -10.60
CA ALA A 85 32.78 1.80 -11.52
C ALA A 85 33.62 0.66 -10.90
N PRO A 86 34.16 -0.28 -11.71
CA PRO A 86 34.96 -1.38 -11.18
C PRO A 86 36.14 -0.88 -10.32
N ASN A 87 36.26 -1.41 -9.10
CA ASN A 87 37.27 -1.05 -8.09
C ASN A 87 37.19 0.40 -7.56
N ASP A 88 36.05 1.07 -7.69
CA ASP A 88 35.81 2.37 -7.06
C ASP A 88 35.32 2.21 -5.62
N GLU A 89 36.27 1.97 -4.71
CA GLU A 89 36.00 1.83 -3.26
C GLU A 89 35.37 3.09 -2.67
N THR A 90 35.65 4.27 -3.23
CA THR A 90 35.06 5.53 -2.77
C THR A 90 33.58 5.60 -3.13
N CYS A 91 33.20 5.13 -4.32
CA CYS A 91 31.80 4.97 -4.69
C CYS A 91 31.10 3.97 -3.78
N ILE A 92 31.70 2.80 -3.56
CA ILE A 92 31.11 1.75 -2.70
C ILE A 92 30.83 2.29 -1.30
N ASP A 93 31.81 2.92 -0.66
CA ASP A 93 31.64 3.50 0.67
C ASP A 93 30.59 4.63 0.66
N ARG A 94 30.67 5.57 -0.28
CA ARG A 94 29.72 6.69 -0.34
C ARG A 94 28.27 6.25 -0.59
N ARG A 95 28.06 5.10 -1.24
CA ARG A 95 26.71 4.53 -1.48
C ARG A 95 26.23 3.65 -0.33
N GLY A 96 27.00 3.55 0.76
CA GLY A 96 26.65 2.77 1.94
C GLY A 96 26.94 1.27 1.79
N GLY A 97 27.82 0.88 0.87
CA GLY A 97 28.13 -0.52 0.55
C GLY A 97 27.39 -1.03 -0.69
N VAL A 98 27.87 -2.15 -1.25
CA VAL A 98 27.26 -2.81 -2.43
C VAL A 98 26.97 -4.28 -2.16
N PHE A 99 25.80 -4.75 -2.58
CA PHE A 99 25.31 -6.09 -2.35
C PHE A 99 25.66 -7.02 -3.50
N ASN A 100 26.43 -8.07 -3.23
CA ASN A 100 26.70 -9.09 -4.23
C ASN A 100 25.75 -10.28 -4.02
N MET A 101 24.72 -10.36 -4.87
CA MET A 101 23.75 -11.47 -4.88
C MET A 101 24.40 -12.84 -4.95
N ASN A 102 25.44 -13.01 -5.77
CA ASN A 102 26.11 -14.29 -5.99
C ASN A 102 26.86 -14.79 -4.74
N ASN A 103 27.16 -13.89 -3.81
CA ASN A 103 27.81 -14.23 -2.54
C ASN A 103 26.80 -14.66 -1.47
N SER A 104 25.49 -14.44 -1.68
CA SER A 104 24.43 -14.87 -0.78
C SER A 104 23.89 -16.24 -1.18
N LYS A 105 23.91 -17.21 -0.27
CA LYS A 105 23.34 -18.55 -0.46
C LYS A 105 21.83 -18.59 -0.33
N THR A 106 21.24 -17.52 0.22
CA THR A 106 19.80 -17.41 0.49
C THR A 106 19.09 -16.48 -0.48
N TRP A 107 19.83 -15.92 -1.45
CA TRP A 107 19.25 -15.14 -2.55
C TRP A 107 18.38 -16.02 -3.45
N ASP A 108 17.10 -15.66 -3.57
CA ASP A 108 16.13 -16.27 -4.49
C ASP A 108 15.63 -15.21 -5.47
N GLU A 109 16.13 -15.25 -6.70
CA GLU A 109 15.87 -14.22 -7.70
C GLU A 109 14.43 -14.31 -8.23
N VAL A 110 13.76 -13.15 -8.30
CA VAL A 110 12.45 -12.99 -8.93
C VAL A 110 12.58 -12.38 -10.33
N GLY A 111 13.41 -11.34 -10.49
CA GLY A 111 13.74 -10.75 -11.79
C GLY A 111 13.89 -9.23 -11.77
N LEU A 112 14.05 -8.63 -12.94
CA LEU A 112 14.23 -7.19 -13.13
C LEU A 112 12.88 -6.48 -13.28
N TYR A 113 12.62 -5.49 -12.41
CA TYR A 113 11.37 -4.71 -12.43
C TYR A 113 11.65 -3.22 -12.25
N SER A 114 10.72 -2.39 -12.72
CA SER A 114 10.75 -0.95 -12.43
C SER A 114 10.34 -0.67 -10.98
N LEU A 115 10.97 0.34 -10.37
CA LEU A 115 10.83 0.70 -8.96
C LEU A 115 9.46 1.28 -8.59
N ALA A 116 8.77 1.90 -9.56
CA ALA A 116 7.43 2.48 -9.38
C ALA A 116 7.26 3.43 -8.16
N MET A 117 8.31 4.17 -7.78
CA MET A 117 8.32 5.07 -6.62
C MET A 117 8.82 6.47 -7.03
N GLN A 118 8.18 7.52 -6.50
CA GLN A 118 8.53 8.93 -6.76
C GLN A 118 8.52 9.35 -8.24
N GLN A 119 7.68 8.70 -9.06
CA GLN A 119 7.53 9.02 -10.48
C GLN A 119 7.00 10.45 -10.71
N ASN A 120 6.18 10.95 -9.79
CA ASN A 120 5.70 12.34 -9.79
C ASN A 120 6.86 13.33 -9.71
N LEU A 121 7.95 13.01 -9.00
CA LEU A 121 9.17 13.83 -8.91
C LEU A 121 10.16 13.56 -10.05
N GLY A 122 9.79 12.73 -11.04
CA GLY A 122 10.67 12.35 -12.14
C GLY A 122 11.77 11.36 -11.75
N LEU A 123 11.71 10.79 -10.54
CA LEU A 123 12.63 9.74 -10.12
C LEU A 123 12.18 8.40 -10.69
N GLY A 124 13.15 7.57 -11.07
CA GLY A 124 12.84 6.27 -11.61
C GLY A 124 14.01 5.31 -11.57
N GLY A 125 13.86 4.23 -12.33
CA GLY A 125 14.86 3.19 -12.42
C GLY A 125 14.25 1.81 -12.35
N ASN A 126 15.17 0.84 -12.40
CA ASN A 126 14.88 -0.58 -12.28
C ASN A 126 15.85 -1.18 -11.25
N ALA A 127 15.41 -2.26 -10.62
CA ALA A 127 16.24 -3.06 -9.74
C ALA A 127 15.99 -4.55 -10.00
N TYR A 128 17.03 -5.35 -9.76
CA TYR A 128 16.86 -6.78 -9.66
C TYR A 128 16.24 -7.10 -8.31
N PHE A 129 15.12 -7.78 -8.35
CA PHE A 129 14.39 -8.15 -7.15
C PHE A 129 14.52 -9.63 -6.86
N GLY A 130 14.56 -9.94 -5.57
CA GLY A 130 14.60 -11.29 -5.05
C GLY A 130 14.14 -11.33 -3.60
N TYR A 131 14.17 -12.53 -3.04
CA TYR A 131 14.01 -12.75 -1.61
C TYR A 131 15.36 -13.07 -0.99
N ASP A 132 15.63 -12.49 0.17
CA ASP A 132 16.79 -12.85 0.96
C ASP A 132 16.53 -12.63 2.47
N VAL A 133 17.52 -12.94 3.29
CA VAL A 133 17.56 -12.56 4.70
C VAL A 133 17.84 -11.06 4.80
N VAL A 134 17.00 -10.32 5.52
CA VAL A 134 17.22 -8.90 5.88
C VAL A 134 17.22 -8.79 7.39
N GLY A 135 18.26 -8.19 7.96
CA GLY A 135 18.33 -7.88 9.38
C GLY A 135 18.66 -6.43 9.66
N LEU A 136 18.19 -5.97 10.82
CA LEU A 136 18.49 -4.64 11.33
C LEU A 136 19.75 -4.71 12.18
N GLY A 137 20.65 -3.74 12.02
CA GLY A 137 21.92 -3.67 12.74
C GLY A 137 23.13 -4.01 11.88
N GLY A 138 24.24 -3.37 12.24
CA GLY A 138 25.57 -3.51 11.63
C GLY A 138 26.36 -4.72 12.13
N ALA A 139 27.63 -4.79 11.73
CA ALA A 139 28.50 -5.89 12.10
C ALA A 139 28.78 -5.89 13.61
N GLY A 140 28.36 -6.95 14.30
CA GLY A 140 28.48 -7.06 15.75
C GLY A 140 27.38 -6.35 16.55
N GLU A 141 26.41 -5.73 15.86
CA GLU A 141 25.19 -5.24 16.48
C GLU A 141 24.13 -6.35 16.52
N GLU A 142 23.37 -6.42 17.60
CA GLU A 142 22.23 -7.32 17.69
C GLU A 142 20.97 -6.61 17.17
N GLY A 143 20.19 -7.28 16.33
CA GLY A 143 18.90 -6.78 15.88
C GLY A 143 18.03 -7.88 15.25
N PRO A 144 16.72 -7.63 15.08
CA PRO A 144 15.83 -8.62 14.49
C PRO A 144 16.14 -8.83 13.01
N GLN A 145 15.96 -10.07 12.57
CA GLN A 145 16.11 -10.46 11.16
C GLN A 145 14.86 -11.18 10.64
N LEU A 146 14.64 -11.05 9.33
CA LEU A 146 13.60 -11.72 8.59
C LEU A 146 14.22 -12.52 7.46
N GLU A 147 13.94 -13.81 7.45
CA GLU A 147 14.09 -14.65 6.27
C GLU A 147 12.99 -14.33 5.26
N ASN A 148 13.31 -14.46 3.96
CA ASN A 148 12.37 -14.31 2.85
C ASN A 148 11.73 -12.91 2.78
N SER A 149 12.54 -11.88 3.02
CA SER A 149 12.13 -10.48 2.80
C SER A 149 12.42 -10.09 1.36
N THR A 150 11.54 -9.29 0.75
CA THR A 150 11.78 -8.73 -0.58
C THR A 150 12.93 -7.72 -0.52
N VAL A 151 13.91 -7.91 -1.38
CA VAL A 151 15.07 -7.05 -1.56
C VAL A 151 15.15 -6.61 -3.02
N GLY A 152 15.33 -5.31 -3.23
CA GLY A 152 15.65 -4.73 -4.52
C GLY A 152 17.12 -4.36 -4.58
N ASP A 153 17.80 -4.71 -5.65
CA ASP A 153 19.22 -4.44 -5.87
C ASP A 153 19.39 -3.50 -7.06
N LEU A 154 19.83 -2.28 -6.77
CA LEU A 154 19.73 -1.14 -7.68
C LEU A 154 21.09 -0.60 -8.14
N ALA A 155 21.16 -0.22 -9.42
CA ALA A 155 22.35 0.39 -10.01
C ALA A 155 22.13 1.85 -10.46
N VAL A 156 21.01 2.49 -10.11
CA VAL A 156 20.63 3.84 -10.56
C VAL A 156 21.11 4.93 -9.61
N TYR A 157 21.28 6.18 -10.07
CA TYR A 157 21.74 7.29 -9.22
C TYR A 157 20.62 8.11 -8.55
N ASP A 158 19.38 8.04 -9.04
CA ASP A 158 18.21 8.73 -8.49
C ASP A 158 17.99 8.36 -7.01
N PHE A 159 18.23 7.08 -6.68
CA PHE A 159 18.29 6.56 -5.31
C PHE A 159 19.74 6.29 -4.96
N TYR A 160 20.49 7.35 -4.64
CA TYR A 160 21.94 7.24 -4.45
C TYR A 160 22.30 6.26 -3.32
N MET A 161 21.56 6.31 -2.22
CA MET A 161 21.65 5.37 -1.10
C MET A 161 20.56 4.30 -1.20
N GLY A 162 20.81 3.13 -0.61
CA GLY A 162 19.76 2.14 -0.37
C GLY A 162 18.69 2.69 0.58
N ILE A 163 17.52 2.05 0.59
CA ILE A 163 16.40 2.43 1.46
C ILE A 163 15.88 1.26 2.29
N LEU A 164 15.45 1.56 3.51
CA LEU A 164 14.69 0.67 4.36
C LEU A 164 13.20 1.01 4.23
N GLY A 165 12.45 0.15 3.54
CA GLY A 165 11.02 0.32 3.33
C GLY A 165 10.21 0.12 4.61
N LEU A 166 9.51 1.18 5.04
CA LEU A 166 8.67 1.22 6.24
C LEU A 166 7.17 1.14 5.94
N ASN A 167 6.79 1.14 4.66
CA ASN A 167 5.39 1.02 4.28
C ASN A 167 4.94 -0.46 4.31
N PRO A 168 3.77 -0.78 4.89
CA PRO A 168 3.31 -2.17 5.02
C PRO A 168 2.74 -2.80 3.76
N LYS A 169 2.68 -2.05 2.66
CA LYS A 169 2.15 -2.54 1.38
C LYS A 169 2.88 -3.79 0.90
N PRO A 170 2.17 -4.79 0.38
CA PRO A 170 2.81 -5.94 -0.23
C PRO A 170 3.40 -5.58 -1.60
N THR A 171 4.50 -6.25 -1.97
CA THR A 171 5.05 -6.18 -3.32
C THR A 171 4.34 -7.15 -4.24
N ASN A 172 3.94 -6.72 -5.43
CA ASN A 172 3.33 -7.59 -6.44
C ASN A 172 4.21 -7.69 -7.69
N TRP A 173 4.34 -8.90 -8.25
CA TRP A 173 5.20 -9.20 -9.39
C TRP A 173 4.42 -9.43 -10.69
N THR A 174 3.30 -10.16 -10.64
CA THR A 174 2.56 -10.58 -11.86
C THR A 174 1.08 -10.91 -11.63
N SER A 175 0.67 -11.39 -10.44
CA SER A 175 -0.73 -11.78 -10.16
C SER A 175 -1.27 -11.11 -8.92
N PHE A 176 -2.36 -10.35 -9.08
CA PHE A 176 -3.07 -9.56 -8.06
C PHE A 176 -3.53 -10.31 -6.79
N SER A 177 -3.35 -11.63 -6.71
CA SER A 177 -3.85 -12.45 -5.60
C SER A 177 -2.83 -12.80 -4.51
N ASN A 178 -1.51 -12.73 -4.76
CA ASN A 178 -0.47 -13.19 -3.82
C ASN A 178 0.74 -12.23 -3.76
N GLY A 179 0.55 -11.02 -3.26
CA GLY A 179 1.67 -10.09 -3.04
C GLY A 179 2.60 -10.55 -1.91
N ALA A 180 3.90 -10.37 -2.08
CA ALA A 180 4.91 -10.62 -1.06
C ALA A 180 4.76 -9.61 0.09
N PRO A 181 4.63 -10.04 1.35
CA PRO A 181 4.45 -9.13 2.47
C PRO A 181 5.71 -8.30 2.72
N SER A 182 5.54 -7.00 3.01
CA SER A 182 6.68 -6.14 3.36
C SER A 182 7.31 -6.52 4.71
N MET A 183 8.50 -5.99 4.94
CA MET A 183 9.26 -6.17 6.18
C MET A 183 8.41 -5.83 7.43
N MET A 184 7.69 -4.70 7.41
CA MET A 184 6.86 -4.26 8.54
C MET A 184 5.71 -5.23 8.83
N THR A 185 5.04 -5.73 7.79
CA THR A 185 3.96 -6.72 7.93
C THR A 185 4.51 -8.05 8.47
N GLN A 186 5.68 -8.49 7.98
CA GLN A 186 6.32 -9.72 8.47
C GLN A 186 6.79 -9.59 9.92
N PHE A 187 7.38 -8.47 10.32
CA PHE A 187 7.77 -8.21 11.71
C PHE A 187 6.58 -8.28 12.66
N LYS A 188 5.43 -7.69 12.29
CA LYS A 188 4.21 -7.83 13.08
C LYS A 188 3.76 -9.29 13.18
N GLN A 189 3.68 -10.00 12.05
CA GLN A 189 3.19 -11.38 12.01
C GLN A 189 4.04 -12.34 12.86
N LYS A 190 5.36 -12.12 12.89
CA LYS A 190 6.29 -12.90 13.72
C LYS A 190 6.36 -12.41 15.19
N GLY A 191 5.59 -11.39 15.56
CA GLY A 191 5.58 -10.83 16.92
C GLY A 191 6.90 -10.15 17.31
N ILE A 192 7.62 -9.59 16.33
CA ILE A 192 8.85 -8.82 16.53
C ILE A 192 8.51 -7.38 16.91
N ILE A 193 7.50 -6.79 16.24
CA ILE A 193 6.94 -5.48 16.59
C ILE A 193 5.49 -5.63 17.05
N PRO A 194 5.01 -4.78 17.97
CA PRO A 194 3.64 -4.84 18.51
C PRO A 194 2.55 -4.49 17.48
N SER A 195 2.80 -3.56 16.57
CA SER A 195 1.86 -3.09 15.55
C SER A 195 2.61 -2.63 14.30
N VAL A 196 1.89 -2.47 13.19
CA VAL A 196 2.43 -1.86 11.97
C VAL A 196 2.46 -0.34 12.11
N SER A 197 3.46 0.15 12.81
CA SER A 197 3.67 1.56 13.05
C SER A 197 5.15 1.91 13.13
N PHE A 198 5.50 3.17 12.98
CA PHE A 198 6.86 3.65 13.23
C PHE A 198 6.88 5.09 13.72
N GLY A 199 7.97 5.48 14.37
CA GLY A 199 8.32 6.86 14.72
C GLY A 199 9.68 7.22 14.15
N TYR A 200 9.82 8.42 13.57
CA TYR A 200 11.03 8.83 12.84
C TYR A 200 11.34 10.33 12.96
N THR A 201 12.64 10.64 13.07
CA THR A 201 13.23 11.96 12.78
C THR A 201 14.54 11.76 12.04
N ALA A 202 14.89 12.68 11.12
CA ALA A 202 16.13 12.60 10.34
C ALA A 202 17.39 12.95 11.15
N GLY A 203 17.21 13.47 12.37
CA GLY A 203 18.30 14.04 13.15
C GLY A 203 18.80 15.35 12.58
N ALA A 204 19.76 15.96 13.27
CA ALA A 204 20.28 17.27 12.93
C ALA A 204 21.81 17.34 13.13
N PRO A 205 22.60 17.38 12.05
CA PRO A 205 24.07 17.44 12.14
C PRO A 205 24.57 18.77 12.71
N TYR A 206 23.78 19.85 12.59
CA TYR A 206 24.13 21.17 13.10
C TYR A 206 23.75 21.40 14.56
N ARG A 207 23.10 20.44 15.23
CA ARG A 207 22.75 20.51 16.65
C ARG A 207 23.83 19.83 17.50
N PHE A 208 24.26 20.48 18.59
CA PHE A 208 25.26 19.97 19.53
C PHE A 208 26.52 19.40 18.84
N THR A 209 26.89 18.15 19.13
CA THR A 209 27.99 17.40 18.51
C THR A 209 27.53 16.51 17.36
N ARG A 210 26.43 16.88 16.68
CA ARG A 210 25.63 16.10 15.72
C ARG A 210 24.68 15.12 16.41
N VAL A 211 23.38 15.28 16.16
CA VAL A 211 22.34 14.37 16.68
C VAL A 211 21.90 13.44 15.55
N PRO A 212 22.10 12.11 15.67
CA PRO A 212 21.71 11.16 14.63
C PRO A 212 20.18 11.03 14.51
N ALA A 213 19.73 10.38 13.43
CA ALA A 213 18.35 10.03 13.24
C ALA A 213 17.86 9.09 14.36
N SER A 214 16.54 9.05 14.57
CA SER A 214 15.90 8.07 15.45
C SER A 214 14.80 7.37 14.68
N LEU A 215 14.79 6.04 14.72
CA LEU A 215 13.75 5.20 14.13
C LEU A 215 13.28 4.16 15.13
N THR A 216 11.99 4.14 15.40
CA THR A 216 11.34 3.16 16.29
C THR A 216 10.24 2.44 15.51
N LEU A 217 10.23 1.12 15.52
CA LEU A 217 9.22 0.27 14.88
C LEU A 217 8.23 -0.26 15.91
N GLY A 218 6.93 -0.19 15.61
CA GLY A 218 5.83 -0.56 16.51
C GLY A 218 5.53 0.46 17.61
N GLY A 219 6.05 1.67 17.49
CA GLY A 219 5.93 2.70 18.51
C GLY A 219 6.66 3.98 18.12
N TYR A 220 6.86 4.86 19.10
CA TYR A 220 7.55 6.13 18.93
C TYR A 220 8.30 6.52 20.21
N ASP A 221 9.20 7.49 20.12
CA ASP A 221 10.02 7.98 21.23
C ASP A 221 9.54 9.36 21.68
N THR A 222 8.91 9.42 22.85
CA THR A 222 8.37 10.67 23.41
C THR A 222 9.43 11.64 23.90
N SER A 223 10.68 11.20 24.07
CA SER A 223 11.78 12.10 24.44
C SER A 223 12.25 13.01 23.30
N ARG A 224 11.71 12.82 22.09
CA ARG A 224 12.18 13.48 20.86
C ARG A 224 11.32 14.62 20.37
N PHE A 225 10.14 14.86 20.94
CA PHE A 225 9.22 15.85 20.38
C PHE A 225 8.31 16.49 21.43
N GLU A 226 7.82 17.68 21.10
CA GLU A 226 6.78 18.38 21.86
C GLU A 226 5.41 17.80 21.47
N PRO A 227 4.66 17.20 22.40
CA PRO A 227 3.34 16.67 22.09
C PRO A 227 2.41 17.76 21.55
N ASN A 228 1.58 17.41 20.56
CA ASN A 228 0.51 18.27 20.08
C ASN A 228 -0.78 17.47 19.87
N ASP A 229 -1.89 18.19 19.76
CA ASP A 229 -3.24 17.63 19.65
C ASP A 229 -3.69 17.43 18.19
N ILE A 230 -2.76 17.40 17.23
CA ILE A 230 -3.08 17.25 15.81
C ILE A 230 -2.97 15.78 15.44
N GLU A 231 -4.06 15.22 14.92
CA GLU A 231 -4.07 13.86 14.40
C GLU A 231 -4.41 13.93 12.92
N PHE A 232 -3.49 13.47 12.09
CA PHE A 232 -3.67 13.44 10.65
C PHE A 232 -4.22 12.08 10.23
N THR A 233 -5.07 12.07 9.21
CA THR A 233 -5.54 10.83 8.57
C THR A 233 -4.68 10.53 7.36
N LEU A 234 -4.27 9.26 7.18
CA LEU A 234 -3.58 8.88 5.96
C LEU A 234 -4.48 9.17 4.74
N GLY A 235 -3.87 9.71 3.69
CA GLY A 235 -4.51 10.03 2.42
C GLY A 235 -5.17 8.80 1.80
N THR A 236 -6.24 9.04 1.03
CA THR A 236 -6.93 7.99 0.27
C THR A 236 -6.15 7.56 -0.97
N ASP A 237 -5.33 8.46 -1.51
CA ASP A 237 -4.31 8.12 -2.48
C ASP A 237 -3.14 7.46 -1.75
N ASN A 238 -3.06 6.15 -1.89
CA ASN A 238 -2.03 5.38 -1.20
C ASN A 238 -0.62 5.75 -1.67
N SER A 239 -0.43 6.35 -2.87
CA SER A 239 0.88 6.82 -3.33
C SER A 239 1.33 8.12 -2.62
N ARG A 240 0.40 8.78 -1.91
CA ARG A 240 0.61 10.01 -1.16
C ARG A 240 -0.19 9.99 0.15
N ASP A 241 0.17 9.07 1.03
CA ASP A 241 -0.58 8.81 2.26
C ASP A 241 -0.27 9.80 3.40
N THR A 242 0.97 10.26 3.55
CA THR A 242 1.38 11.20 4.61
C THR A 242 1.19 12.68 4.21
N LEU A 243 -0.05 13.08 3.92
CA LEU A 243 -0.39 14.45 3.52
C LEU A 243 -0.73 15.38 4.68
N VAL A 244 -0.12 16.56 4.70
CA VAL A 244 -0.41 17.63 5.67
C VAL A 244 -0.85 18.91 4.97
N GLY A 245 -1.71 19.69 5.62
CA GLY A 245 -2.02 21.06 5.19
C GLY A 245 -0.94 22.02 5.69
N VAL A 246 -0.12 22.55 4.77
CA VAL A 246 0.83 23.63 5.05
C VAL A 246 0.06 24.94 4.98
N GLN A 247 -0.21 25.53 6.13
CA GLN A 247 -1.05 26.72 6.27
C GLN A 247 -0.24 28.00 6.02
N ALA A 248 1.02 28.02 6.46
CA ALA A 248 1.92 29.14 6.25
C ALA A 248 3.37 28.70 6.28
N ILE A 249 4.20 29.40 5.51
CA ILE A 249 5.66 29.37 5.65
C ILE A 249 6.08 30.83 5.79
N THR A 250 6.80 31.14 6.86
CA THR A 250 7.18 32.51 7.19
C THR A 250 8.63 32.62 7.60
N THR A 251 9.18 33.83 7.52
CA THR A 251 10.49 34.15 8.06
C THR A 251 10.55 35.61 8.53
N THR A 252 11.63 35.98 9.22
CA THR A 252 11.90 37.36 9.62
C THR A 252 12.57 38.11 8.47
N GLN A 253 12.02 39.27 8.10
CA GLN A 253 12.48 40.13 7.00
C GLN A 253 13.97 40.49 7.08
N GLN A 254 14.62 40.54 5.92
CA GLN A 254 15.99 41.00 5.79
C GLN A 254 16.17 42.44 6.30
N GLY A 255 17.05 42.63 7.27
CA GLY A 255 17.36 43.95 7.83
C GLY A 255 16.24 44.57 8.67
N GLY A 256 15.21 43.79 9.05
CA GLY A 256 14.07 44.24 9.83
C GLY A 256 13.58 43.20 10.83
N SER A 257 12.40 43.44 11.40
CA SER A 257 11.73 42.52 12.34
C SER A 257 10.32 42.12 11.89
N ASN A 258 9.92 42.51 10.67
CA ASN A 258 8.62 42.15 10.13
C ASN A 258 8.61 40.68 9.70
N THR A 259 7.45 40.05 9.73
CA THR A 259 7.24 38.71 9.18
C THR A 259 7.02 38.80 7.69
N VAL A 260 7.73 37.96 6.93
CA VAL A 260 7.57 37.78 5.49
C VAL A 260 6.87 36.45 5.24
N GLN A 261 5.81 36.48 4.42
CA GLN A 261 5.11 35.29 3.98
C GLN A 261 5.85 34.67 2.79
N LEU A 262 6.40 33.47 2.98
CA LEU A 262 7.12 32.72 1.96
C LEU A 262 6.21 31.76 1.19
N LEU A 263 5.05 31.40 1.75
CA LEU A 263 4.01 30.62 1.07
C LEU A 263 2.78 31.50 0.83
N PRO A 264 2.55 32.02 -0.38
CA PRO A 264 1.43 32.92 -0.66
C PRO A 264 0.06 32.29 -0.39
N ASP A 265 -0.13 31.06 -0.83
CA ASP A 265 -1.37 30.30 -0.70
C ASP A 265 -1.13 28.99 0.04
N PRO A 266 -1.95 28.62 1.03
CA PRO A 266 -1.87 27.32 1.70
C PRO A 266 -1.96 26.13 0.74
N ILE A 267 -1.21 25.06 1.01
CA ILE A 267 -1.14 23.87 0.16
C ILE A 267 -1.25 22.58 0.95
N TYR A 268 -1.63 21.49 0.29
CA TYR A 268 -1.36 20.14 0.80
C TYR A 268 0.01 19.68 0.30
N ALA A 269 0.83 19.16 1.20
CA ALA A 269 2.15 18.62 0.88
C ALA A 269 2.35 17.26 1.53
N GLN A 270 3.04 16.36 0.82
CA GLN A 270 3.39 15.03 1.31
C GLN A 270 4.66 15.11 2.14
N ILE A 271 4.70 14.49 3.31
CA ILE A 271 5.96 14.34 4.05
C ILE A 271 6.63 13.05 3.57
N ASP A 272 7.84 13.15 3.03
CA ASP A 272 8.60 11.98 2.56
C ASP A 272 10.12 12.16 2.73
N ALA A 273 10.71 11.36 3.62
CA ALA A 273 12.15 11.35 3.83
C ALA A 273 12.97 10.65 2.73
N THR A 274 12.36 10.17 1.64
CA THR A 274 13.08 9.57 0.51
C THR A 274 13.86 10.60 -0.30
N VAL A 275 13.41 11.85 -0.33
CA VAL A 275 14.10 12.99 -0.97
C VAL A 275 14.60 14.00 0.08
N ALA A 276 15.62 14.78 -0.24
CA ALA A 276 16.17 15.77 0.69
C ALA A 276 15.34 17.07 0.74
N GLU A 277 14.77 17.47 -0.39
CA GLU A 277 14.38 18.85 -0.67
C GLU A 277 12.93 19.14 -0.30
N LEU A 278 12.62 20.44 -0.24
CA LEU A 278 11.25 20.95 -0.19
C LEU A 278 10.79 21.27 -1.61
N TYR A 279 9.81 20.53 -2.12
CA TYR A 279 9.17 20.80 -3.41
C TYR A 279 7.97 21.71 -3.16
N LEU A 280 8.08 22.98 -3.54
CA LEU A 280 7.09 24.01 -3.27
C LEU A 280 6.56 24.65 -4.56
N PRO A 281 5.37 25.28 -4.53
CA PRO A 281 4.85 26.05 -5.66
C PRO A 281 5.85 27.11 -6.13
N ILE A 282 5.89 27.37 -7.44
CA ILE A 282 6.77 28.38 -8.03
C ILE A 282 6.62 29.75 -7.35
N ALA A 283 5.39 30.12 -6.95
CA ALA A 283 5.13 31.37 -6.25
C ALA A 283 5.84 31.43 -4.88
N ALA A 284 5.87 30.33 -4.14
CA ALA A 284 6.62 30.24 -2.89
C ALA A 284 8.12 30.28 -3.15
N CYS A 285 8.61 29.55 -4.15
CA CYS A 285 10.02 29.58 -4.52
C CYS A 285 10.52 31.00 -4.83
N ARG A 286 9.74 31.80 -5.56
CA ARG A 286 10.07 33.21 -5.82
C ARG A 286 10.15 34.06 -4.55
N ALA A 287 9.26 33.83 -3.59
CA ALA A 287 9.34 34.53 -2.30
C ALA A 287 10.63 34.16 -1.53
N PHE A 288 11.07 32.90 -1.59
CA PHE A 288 12.38 32.50 -1.07
C PHE A 288 13.55 33.13 -1.84
N GLU A 289 13.47 33.21 -3.17
CA GLU A 289 14.48 33.87 -4.00
C GLU A 289 14.67 35.33 -3.61
N GLU A 290 13.56 36.07 -3.44
CA GLU A 290 13.57 37.47 -3.04
C GLU A 290 14.11 37.67 -1.62
N GLU A 291 13.68 36.84 -0.66
CA GLU A 291 14.00 37.04 0.75
C GLU A 291 15.41 36.55 1.14
N PHE A 292 15.90 35.50 0.49
CA PHE A 292 17.20 34.89 0.78
C PHE A 292 18.24 35.17 -0.30
N GLY A 293 17.91 35.88 -1.37
CA GLY A 293 18.84 36.17 -2.47
C GLY A 293 19.24 34.93 -3.27
N LEU A 294 18.39 33.90 -3.28
CA LEU A 294 18.66 32.64 -3.99
C LEU A 294 18.47 32.82 -5.49
N VAL A 295 19.27 32.10 -6.28
CA VAL A 295 19.18 32.11 -7.75
C VAL A 295 19.01 30.67 -8.23
N TYR A 296 17.94 30.43 -8.98
CA TYR A 296 17.68 29.13 -9.59
C TYR A 296 18.63 28.88 -10.76
N ASN A 297 19.30 27.73 -10.76
CA ASN A 297 20.12 27.27 -11.88
C ASN A 297 19.31 26.30 -12.74
N ASN A 298 19.13 26.60 -14.04
CA ASN A 298 18.34 25.75 -14.94
C ASN A 298 19.06 24.45 -15.34
N ASP A 299 20.39 24.40 -15.32
CA ASP A 299 21.15 23.23 -15.76
C ASP A 299 21.16 22.14 -14.69
N THR A 300 21.29 22.56 -13.43
CA THR A 300 21.27 21.66 -12.27
C THR A 300 19.91 21.59 -11.60
N GLU A 301 18.99 22.49 -11.93
CA GLU A 301 17.68 22.64 -11.29
C GLU A 301 17.74 22.89 -9.76
N LEU A 302 18.87 23.41 -9.27
CA LEU A 302 19.16 23.69 -7.85
C LEU A 302 19.30 25.20 -7.58
N TYR A 303 19.14 25.58 -6.31
CA TYR A 303 19.54 26.91 -5.81
C TYR A 303 20.94 26.84 -5.22
N LEU A 304 21.95 27.05 -6.06
CA LEU A 304 23.35 27.02 -5.62
C LEU A 304 23.69 28.28 -4.81
N VAL A 305 24.39 28.08 -3.69
CA VAL A 305 24.77 29.15 -2.76
C VAL A 305 26.26 29.40 -2.88
N ASN A 306 26.62 30.55 -3.46
CA ASN A 306 28.03 30.95 -3.56
C ASN A 306 28.61 31.38 -2.20
N SER A 307 29.93 31.52 -2.10
CA SER A 307 30.61 31.83 -0.83
C SER A 307 30.23 33.16 -0.19
N THR A 308 29.85 34.17 -1.00
CA THR A 308 29.43 35.48 -0.46
C THR A 308 28.04 35.36 0.15
N LEU A 309 27.11 34.77 -0.60
CA LEU A 309 25.75 34.54 -0.13
C LEU A 309 25.72 33.63 1.10
N HIS A 310 26.52 32.56 1.09
CA HIS A 310 26.67 31.64 2.22
C HIS A 310 27.08 32.37 3.50
N ARG A 311 28.11 33.22 3.41
CA ARG A 311 28.57 34.03 4.55
C ARG A 311 27.50 34.98 5.05
N ASP A 312 26.76 35.63 4.15
CA ASP A 312 25.73 36.59 4.50
C ASP A 312 24.53 35.91 5.17
N LEU A 313 24.10 34.74 4.66
CA LEU A 313 23.03 33.94 5.27
C LEU A 313 23.45 33.35 6.61
N MET A 314 24.70 32.91 6.76
CA MET A 314 25.27 32.47 8.04
C MET A 314 25.29 33.60 9.08
N ALA A 315 25.72 34.80 8.68
CA ALA A 315 25.75 35.96 9.56
C ALA A 315 24.34 36.42 9.96
N ARG A 316 23.38 36.32 9.04
CA ARG A 316 21.97 36.67 9.28
C ARG A 316 21.28 35.64 10.18
N ASN A 317 21.61 34.36 10.02
CA ASN A 317 20.99 33.22 10.71
C ASN A 317 19.44 33.29 10.77
N PRO A 318 18.76 33.40 9.62
CA PRO A 318 17.30 33.47 9.59
C PRO A 318 16.64 32.19 10.12
N THR A 319 15.42 32.34 10.63
CA THR A 319 14.55 31.22 11.01
C THR A 319 13.37 31.15 10.04
N VAL A 320 13.12 29.97 9.48
CA VAL A 320 11.94 29.68 8.66
C VAL A 320 10.96 28.92 9.53
N SER A 321 9.74 29.43 9.68
CA SER A 321 8.69 28.78 10.48
C SER A 321 7.62 28.23 9.55
N ILE A 322 7.35 26.92 9.65
CA ILE A 322 6.34 26.22 8.86
C ILE A 322 5.19 25.84 9.78
N THR A 323 3.99 26.34 9.48
CA THR A 323 2.77 26.01 10.20
C THR A 323 1.99 24.94 9.45
N ILE A 324 1.72 23.82 10.12
CA ILE A 324 1.01 22.68 9.56
C ILE A 324 -0.25 22.36 10.39
N GLY A 325 -1.27 21.80 9.73
CA GLY A 325 -2.46 21.24 10.36
C GLY A 325 -3.13 20.21 9.46
N GLU A 326 -4.19 19.55 9.94
CA GLU A 326 -4.89 18.52 9.16
C GLU A 326 -5.44 19.08 7.83
N GLY A 327 -5.88 20.34 7.84
CA GLY A 327 -6.27 21.09 6.65
C GLY A 327 -5.38 22.30 6.39
N THR A 328 -5.59 22.94 5.24
CA THR A 328 -4.91 24.18 4.82
C THR A 328 -5.33 25.42 5.61
N SER A 329 -6.31 25.29 6.51
CA SER A 329 -6.72 26.32 7.46
C SER A 329 -7.37 25.68 8.69
N GLY A 330 -7.53 26.47 9.74
CA GLY A 330 -8.18 26.03 10.98
C GLY A 330 -7.23 25.44 12.01
N ASN A 331 -7.81 25.11 13.17
CA ASN A 331 -7.11 24.54 14.32
C ASN A 331 -7.58 23.09 14.54
N PRO A 332 -6.75 22.23 15.15
CA PRO A 332 -5.42 22.52 15.69
C PRO A 332 -4.33 22.62 14.61
N SER A 333 -3.33 23.48 14.85
CA SER A 333 -2.14 23.66 14.00
C SER A 333 -0.88 23.73 14.86
N THR A 334 0.27 23.32 14.32
CA THR A 334 1.58 23.39 14.99
C THR A 334 2.57 24.11 14.09
N THR A 335 3.49 24.86 14.69
CA THR A 335 4.53 25.60 13.98
C THR A 335 5.89 25.02 14.35
N ILE A 336 6.65 24.65 13.32
CA ILE A 336 7.99 24.09 13.44
C ILE A 336 8.99 25.13 12.93
N ASP A 337 10.00 25.44 13.75
CA ASP A 337 10.99 26.48 13.47
C ASP A 337 12.30 25.87 12.99
N PHE A 338 12.75 26.29 11.82
CA PHE A 338 13.95 25.79 11.16
C PHE A 338 15.02 26.88 11.16
N PRO A 339 16.18 26.67 11.82
CA PRO A 339 17.31 27.57 11.68
C PRO A 339 17.89 27.49 10.27
N TYR A 340 18.59 28.52 9.81
CA TYR A 340 19.26 28.50 8.50
C TYR A 340 20.20 27.29 8.32
N ALA A 341 20.81 26.81 9.41
CA ALA A 341 21.66 25.61 9.39
C ALA A 341 20.94 24.34 8.91
N ALA A 342 19.60 24.27 9.00
CA ALA A 342 18.81 23.18 8.41
C ALA A 342 18.81 23.22 6.87
N PHE A 343 18.98 24.41 6.29
CA PHE A 343 18.99 24.63 4.84
C PHE A 343 20.40 24.76 4.27
N ASP A 344 21.44 24.80 5.10
CA ASP A 344 22.84 24.88 4.67
C ASP A 344 23.38 23.50 4.28
N LEU A 345 22.97 23.02 3.10
CA LEU A 345 23.34 21.71 2.61
C LEU A 345 24.41 21.78 1.53
N THR A 346 25.09 20.66 1.35
CA THR A 346 26.10 20.47 0.32
C THR A 346 25.66 19.39 -0.66
N ALA A 347 25.60 19.76 -1.93
CA ALA A 347 25.35 18.85 -3.04
C ALA A 347 26.68 18.42 -3.69
N ARG A 348 26.78 17.17 -4.15
CA ARG A 348 27.99 16.63 -4.80
C ARG A 348 27.64 15.71 -5.97
N ALA A 349 28.56 15.59 -6.93
CA ALA A 349 28.41 14.68 -8.06
C ALA A 349 28.11 13.23 -7.58
N PRO A 350 27.22 12.48 -8.26
CA PRO A 350 26.55 12.80 -9.54
C PRO A 350 25.18 13.50 -9.39
N TYR A 351 24.85 14.03 -8.20
CA TYR A 351 23.52 14.59 -7.93
C TYR A 351 23.19 15.80 -8.83
N SER A 352 22.01 15.76 -9.45
CA SER A 352 21.45 16.87 -10.25
C SER A 352 22.40 17.44 -11.30
N ASN A 353 23.08 16.55 -12.04
CA ASN A 353 24.06 16.90 -13.09
C ASN A 353 25.26 17.73 -12.60
N LEU A 354 25.52 17.78 -11.30
CA LEU A 354 26.71 18.46 -10.78
C LEU A 354 27.98 17.69 -11.13
N SER A 355 28.99 18.44 -11.57
CA SER A 355 30.36 17.93 -11.80
C SER A 355 31.24 18.07 -10.56
N THR A 356 30.95 19.02 -9.68
CA THR A 356 31.71 19.32 -8.47
C THR A 356 30.80 19.55 -7.27
N GLN A 357 31.36 19.44 -6.07
CA GLN A 357 30.67 19.78 -4.84
C GLN A 357 30.33 21.28 -4.78
N SER A 358 29.13 21.62 -4.31
CA SER A 358 28.67 23.00 -4.11
C SER A 358 27.68 23.10 -2.94
N ASN A 359 27.66 24.24 -2.26
CA ASN A 359 26.60 24.52 -1.28
C ASN A 359 25.32 24.86 -2.03
N TYR A 360 24.19 24.43 -1.49
CA TYR A 360 22.89 24.69 -2.09
C TYR A 360 21.80 24.79 -1.03
N PHE A 361 20.74 25.50 -1.36
CA PHE A 361 19.53 25.58 -0.54
C PHE A 361 18.55 24.49 -1.01
N PRO A 362 18.06 23.59 -0.13
CA PRO A 362 17.26 22.41 -0.49
C PRO A 362 15.79 22.73 -0.80
N LEU A 363 15.60 23.55 -1.83
CA LEU A 363 14.33 23.96 -2.37
C LEU A 363 14.23 23.52 -3.84
N ARG A 364 13.09 23.01 -4.24
CA ARG A 364 12.78 22.61 -5.61
C ARG A 364 11.50 23.28 -6.08
N ARG A 365 11.48 23.67 -7.36
CA ARG A 365 10.29 24.22 -8.01
C ARG A 365 9.40 23.04 -8.43
N ALA A 366 8.26 22.88 -7.78
CA ALA A 366 7.28 21.89 -8.18
C ALA A 366 6.54 22.34 -9.46
N ALA A 367 6.36 21.41 -10.39
CA ALA A 367 5.61 21.62 -11.63
C ALA A 367 4.09 21.75 -11.37
N ASN A 368 3.56 21.01 -10.40
CA ASN A 368 2.16 21.03 -9.99
C ASN A 368 2.00 20.52 -8.53
N ASP A 369 0.76 20.46 -8.06
CA ASP A 369 0.39 20.06 -6.69
C ASP A 369 0.68 18.59 -6.34
N THR A 370 0.80 17.71 -7.34
CA THR A 370 1.18 16.31 -7.14
C THR A 370 2.64 16.16 -6.69
N GLN A 371 3.47 17.19 -6.89
CA GLN A 371 4.88 17.21 -6.51
C GLN A 371 5.14 17.88 -5.16
N TYR A 372 4.15 18.50 -4.52
CA TYR A 372 4.39 19.20 -3.25
C TYR A 372 4.80 18.19 -2.17
N THR A 373 6.06 18.31 -1.73
CA THR A 373 6.73 17.34 -0.86
C THR A 373 7.65 18.05 0.13
N LEU A 374 7.59 17.62 1.39
CA LEU A 374 8.46 18.03 2.47
C LEU A 374 9.46 16.89 2.76
N GLY A 375 10.69 17.08 2.29
CA GLY A 375 11.76 16.08 2.34
C GLY A 375 12.47 15.94 3.69
N ARG A 376 13.64 15.29 3.68
CA ARG A 376 14.51 15.13 4.87
C ARG A 376 14.86 16.44 5.54
N THR A 377 15.01 17.54 4.79
CA THR A 377 15.23 18.88 5.34
C THR A 377 14.15 19.26 6.35
N PHE A 378 12.88 18.97 6.05
CA PHE A 378 11.77 19.19 6.97
C PHE A 378 11.85 18.23 8.18
N MET A 379 12.23 16.97 7.95
CA MET A 379 12.37 15.96 8.98
C MET A 379 13.55 16.15 9.95
N GLN A 380 14.40 17.16 9.71
CA GLN A 380 15.48 17.51 10.65
C GLN A 380 14.92 18.13 11.93
N GLU A 381 13.87 18.96 11.85
CA GLU A 381 13.24 19.62 13.00
C GLU A 381 11.81 19.09 13.29
N ALA A 382 11.35 18.10 12.50
CA ALA A 382 10.08 17.43 12.68
C ALA A 382 10.25 15.96 13.10
N TYR A 383 9.31 15.47 13.89
CA TYR A 383 9.16 14.08 14.29
C TYR A 383 7.83 13.56 13.77
N ILE A 384 7.84 12.44 13.05
CA ILE A 384 6.63 11.79 12.54
C ILE A 384 6.39 10.47 13.28
N SER A 385 5.15 10.16 13.59
CA SER A 385 4.72 8.81 13.99
C SER A 385 3.56 8.37 13.12
N VAL A 386 3.66 7.20 12.50
CA VAL A 386 2.66 6.67 11.58
C VAL A 386 2.11 5.36 12.13
N ASP A 387 0.79 5.27 12.22
CA ASP A 387 0.02 4.06 12.56
C ASP A 387 -0.84 3.64 11.37
N TYR A 388 -0.30 2.69 10.60
CA TYR A 388 -1.00 2.16 9.43
C TYR A 388 -2.23 1.31 9.78
N GLU A 389 -2.31 0.76 11.00
CA GLU A 389 -3.46 -0.05 11.40
C GLU A 389 -4.71 0.80 11.67
N ARG A 390 -4.50 2.05 12.10
CA ARG A 390 -5.59 3.02 12.34
C ARG A 390 -5.73 4.03 11.20
N ALA A 391 -4.83 3.99 10.22
CA ALA A 391 -4.71 4.96 9.12
C ALA A 391 -4.52 6.40 9.64
N LYS A 392 -3.65 6.55 10.64
CA LYS A 392 -3.40 7.82 11.34
C LYS A 392 -1.92 8.11 11.44
N PHE A 393 -1.56 9.37 11.48
CA PHE A 393 -0.20 9.79 11.80
C PHE A 393 -0.19 11.11 12.57
N ASN A 394 0.89 11.37 13.28
CA ASN A 394 1.14 12.62 13.99
C ASN A 394 2.49 13.20 13.54
N VAL A 395 2.55 14.53 13.47
CA VAL A 395 3.77 15.28 13.18
C VAL A 395 3.96 16.31 14.27
N SER A 396 5.12 16.32 14.89
CA SER A 396 5.45 17.17 16.03
C SER A 396 6.80 17.87 15.85
N LYS A 397 6.98 19.01 16.52
CA LYS A 397 8.26 19.71 16.58
C LYS A 397 9.24 18.89 17.42
N VAL A 398 10.48 18.75 16.95
CA VAL A 398 11.53 18.03 17.69
C VAL A 398 11.99 18.84 18.89
N VAL A 399 12.25 18.14 20.00
CA VAL A 399 12.92 18.69 21.18
C VAL A 399 14.39 18.30 21.16
N TRP A 400 15.25 19.30 21.34
CA TRP A 400 16.70 19.11 21.38
C TRP A 400 17.20 19.17 22.83
N GLU A 401 17.14 18.04 23.51
CA GLU A 401 17.72 17.87 24.84
C GLU A 401 18.95 16.97 24.78
N GLN A 402 20.08 17.50 25.24
CA GLN A 402 21.30 16.73 25.39
C GLN A 402 21.11 15.70 26.51
N ASP A 403 21.46 14.45 26.24
CA ASP A 403 21.35 13.32 27.19
C ASP A 403 19.91 12.94 27.62
N ALA A 404 18.89 13.29 26.82
CA ALA A 404 17.53 12.84 27.06
C ALA A 404 17.44 11.30 27.09
N SER A 405 16.86 10.75 28.16
CA SER A 405 16.64 9.31 28.26
C SER A 405 15.54 8.89 27.28
N VAL A 406 15.86 7.94 26.40
CA VAL A 406 14.93 7.35 25.44
C VAL A 406 13.67 6.86 26.16
N ASN A 407 12.49 7.29 25.69
CA ASN A 407 11.21 6.92 26.28
C ASN A 407 10.25 6.40 25.20
N LEU A 408 10.37 5.09 24.93
CA LEU A 408 9.60 4.41 23.90
C LEU A 408 8.17 4.14 24.38
N VAL A 409 7.20 4.55 23.57
CA VAL A 409 5.78 4.26 23.74
C VAL A 409 5.34 3.27 22.68
N THR A 410 4.76 2.14 23.12
CA THR A 410 4.18 1.11 22.27
C THR A 410 2.87 1.57 21.67
N ILE A 411 2.72 1.46 20.35
CA ILE A 411 1.41 1.54 19.70
C ILE A 411 0.78 0.13 19.74
N PRO A 412 -0.36 -0.07 20.41
CA PRO A 412 -0.94 -1.39 20.59
C PRO A 412 -1.57 -1.91 19.28
N PRO A 413 -1.52 -3.23 19.03
CA PRO A 413 -2.17 -3.82 17.86
C PRO A 413 -3.69 -3.61 17.89
N THR A 414 -4.28 -3.40 16.72
CA THR A 414 -5.73 -3.43 16.55
C THR A 414 -6.25 -4.85 16.77
N SER A 415 -7.25 -4.98 17.65
CA SER A 415 -7.89 -6.27 17.95
C SER A 415 -8.69 -6.73 16.74
N THR A 416 -8.06 -7.41 15.78
CA THR A 416 -8.77 -8.00 14.64
C THR A 416 -9.45 -9.30 15.10
N THR A 417 -10.54 -9.17 15.85
CA THR A 417 -11.50 -10.26 16.03
C THR A 417 -12.64 -10.00 15.06
N GLY A 418 -12.58 -10.64 13.89
CA GLY A 418 -13.70 -10.67 12.96
C GLY A 418 -14.88 -11.42 13.60
N SER A 419 -15.78 -10.70 14.25
CA SER A 419 -17.16 -11.12 14.48
C SER A 419 -18.07 -9.98 14.09
N ARG A 420 -18.77 -10.15 12.96
CA ARG A 420 -19.89 -9.28 12.57
C ARG A 420 -20.91 -9.29 13.71
N SER A 421 -21.16 -8.12 14.28
CA SER A 421 -22.37 -7.84 15.03
C SER A 421 -22.83 -6.44 14.67
N THR A 422 -23.95 -6.38 13.98
CA THR A 422 -24.70 -5.19 13.62
C THR A 422 -25.23 -4.42 14.84
N SER A 423 -25.38 -3.11 14.61
CA SER A 423 -26.28 -2.12 15.22
C SER A 423 -25.95 -1.45 16.56
N SER A 424 -25.81 -0.13 16.42
CA SER A 424 -26.45 0.98 17.17
C SER A 424 -25.95 1.38 18.56
N GLY A 425 -25.42 2.61 18.62
CA GLY A 425 -26.01 3.68 19.44
C GLY A 425 -25.49 3.88 20.87
N THR A 426 -24.75 4.97 21.04
CA THR A 426 -24.71 5.87 22.21
C THR A 426 -23.69 5.59 23.33
N SER A 427 -22.92 6.66 23.55
CA SER A 427 -21.97 7.01 24.61
C SER A 427 -22.28 6.53 26.04
N SER A 428 -21.27 6.03 26.74
CA SER A 428 -20.62 6.69 27.88
C SER A 428 -19.79 5.71 28.73
N GLU A 429 -18.74 6.26 29.32
CA GLU A 429 -17.68 5.64 30.12
C GLU A 429 -18.15 4.66 31.21
N THR A 430 -17.41 3.55 31.37
CA THR A 430 -16.74 3.10 32.62
C THR A 430 -16.31 1.64 32.48
N THR A 431 -15.01 1.41 32.35
CA THR A 431 -14.38 0.08 32.24
C THR A 431 -14.42 -0.66 33.58
N LYS A 432 -15.45 -1.48 33.79
CA LYS A 432 -15.44 -2.56 34.80
C LYS A 432 -14.94 -3.85 34.17
N LYS A 433 -13.87 -4.41 34.72
CA LYS A 433 -13.29 -5.71 34.35
C LYS A 433 -14.34 -6.82 34.56
N SER A 434 -14.81 -7.45 33.51
CA SER A 434 -15.69 -8.62 33.58
C SER A 434 -14.88 -9.91 33.66
N GLY A 435 -14.77 -10.47 34.87
CA GLY A 435 -14.31 -11.85 35.06
C GLY A 435 -15.38 -12.85 34.59
N ILE A 436 -14.93 -13.96 34.01
CA ILE A 436 -15.79 -15.06 33.54
C ILE A 436 -16.58 -15.62 34.73
N GLY A 437 -17.91 -15.59 34.62
CA GLY A 437 -18.82 -16.05 35.67
C GLY A 437 -18.62 -17.52 36.01
N THR A 438 -18.56 -17.79 37.32
CA THR A 438 -18.37 -19.09 37.98
C THR A 438 -19.30 -20.22 37.46
N GLY A 439 -20.36 -19.89 36.72
CA GLY A 439 -21.28 -20.85 36.10
C GLY A 439 -20.70 -21.67 34.94
N VAL A 440 -19.69 -21.17 34.22
CA VAL A 440 -19.09 -21.89 33.06
C VAL A 440 -18.15 -23.02 33.52
N ILE A 441 -17.48 -22.82 34.67
CA ILE A 441 -16.50 -23.76 35.22
C ILE A 441 -17.16 -25.05 35.70
N ILE A 442 -18.40 -24.98 36.21
CA ILE A 442 -19.14 -26.16 36.68
C ILE A 442 -19.57 -27.05 35.50
N GLY A 443 -19.87 -26.47 34.32
CA GLY A 443 -20.29 -27.22 33.14
C GLY A 443 -19.19 -28.11 32.54
N ILE A 444 -17.93 -27.66 32.57
CA ILE A 444 -16.80 -28.38 31.94
C ILE A 444 -16.41 -29.61 32.75
N VAL A 445 -16.49 -29.54 34.08
CA VAL A 445 -16.12 -30.67 34.96
C VAL A 445 -17.10 -31.83 34.82
N VAL A 446 -18.40 -31.55 34.69
CA VAL A 446 -19.41 -32.61 34.51
C VAL A 446 -19.26 -33.30 33.16
N ALA A 447 -18.94 -32.55 32.09
CA ALA A 447 -18.71 -33.11 30.76
C ALA A 447 -17.45 -33.99 30.70
N ALA A 448 -16.37 -33.59 31.37
CA ALA A 448 -15.13 -34.36 31.41
C ALA A 448 -15.31 -35.71 32.12
N VAL A 449 -16.04 -35.74 33.24
CA VAL A 449 -16.31 -36.98 33.99
C VAL A 449 -17.18 -37.95 33.17
N ALA A 450 -18.18 -37.44 32.44
CA ALA A 450 -19.01 -38.26 31.56
C ALA A 450 -18.21 -38.90 30.42
N LEU A 451 -17.28 -38.16 29.81
CA LEU A 451 -16.42 -38.67 28.73
C LEU A 451 -15.44 -39.75 29.21
N VAL A 452 -14.87 -39.59 30.41
CA VAL A 452 -13.97 -40.60 30.99
C VAL A 452 -14.73 -41.90 31.28
N LEU A 453 -15.94 -41.81 31.83
CA LEU A 453 -16.78 -42.99 32.09
C LEU A 453 -17.19 -43.71 30.80
N ALA A 454 -17.52 -42.96 29.74
CA ALA A 454 -17.82 -43.52 28.42
C ALA A 454 -16.58 -44.21 27.80
N GLY A 455 -15.39 -43.63 27.94
CA GLY A 455 -14.14 -44.21 27.45
C GLY A 455 -13.78 -45.53 28.14
N VAL A 456 -13.97 -45.61 29.46
CA VAL A 456 -13.73 -46.84 30.23
C VAL A 456 -14.73 -47.94 29.84
N ALA A 457 -16.02 -47.59 29.69
CA ALA A 457 -17.04 -48.53 29.25
C ALA A 457 -16.75 -49.09 27.84
N PHE A 458 -16.35 -48.22 26.90
CA PHE A 458 -15.97 -48.62 25.55
C PHE A 458 -14.73 -49.53 25.53
N PHE A 459 -13.73 -49.26 26.36
CA PHE A 459 -12.52 -50.07 26.46
C PHE A 459 -12.82 -51.50 26.96
N PHE A 460 -13.68 -51.65 27.96
CA PHE A 460 -14.09 -52.97 28.45
C PHE A 460 -14.99 -53.72 27.45
N TRP A 461 -15.83 -53.00 26.69
CA TRP A 461 -16.66 -53.62 25.65
C TRP A 461 -15.82 -54.12 24.46
N ARG A 462 -14.79 -53.35 24.05
CA ARG A 462 -13.85 -53.74 22.98
C ARG A 462 -13.00 -54.95 23.38
N ARG A 463 -12.54 -55.01 24.64
CA ARG A 463 -11.83 -56.19 25.18
C ARG A 463 -12.69 -57.46 25.20
N ARG A 464 -13.99 -57.34 25.50
CA ARG A 464 -14.93 -58.48 25.45
C ARG A 464 -15.21 -58.98 24.04
N LYS A 465 -15.20 -58.10 23.02
CA LYS A 465 -15.39 -58.51 21.62
C LYS A 465 -14.15 -59.19 21.03
N GLN A 466 -12.94 -58.77 21.39
CA GLN A 466 -11.72 -59.37 20.86
C GLN A 466 -11.43 -60.79 21.38
N GLN A 467 -12.00 -61.18 22.51
CA GLN A 467 -11.91 -62.57 23.02
C GLN A 467 -12.83 -63.56 22.29
N LYS A 468 -13.72 -63.10 21.39
CA LYS A 468 -14.59 -63.97 20.57
C LYS A 468 -14.14 -64.09 19.10
N ALA A 469 -13.05 -63.45 18.70
CA ALA A 469 -12.53 -63.49 17.32
C ALA A 469 -11.26 -64.35 17.14
N ALA A 470 -10.77 -65.00 18.20
CA ALA A 470 -9.55 -65.83 18.17
C ALA A 470 -9.81 -67.34 18.12
N ALA A 471 -11.00 -67.77 17.67
CA ALA A 471 -11.38 -69.20 17.58
C ALA A 471 -11.72 -69.68 16.16
N THR A 472 -11.41 -68.92 15.10
CA THR A 472 -11.77 -69.28 13.71
C THR A 472 -10.64 -69.04 12.70
N LEU A 473 -9.38 -69.26 13.10
CA LEU A 473 -8.21 -69.16 12.20
C LEU A 473 -7.22 -70.35 12.35
N LYS A 474 -7.72 -71.53 12.74
CA LYS A 474 -6.98 -72.81 12.65
C LYS A 474 -7.77 -73.81 11.81
N ARG A 475 -7.98 -73.52 10.53
CA ARG A 475 -8.42 -74.51 9.54
C ARG A 475 -8.28 -74.00 8.09
N HIS A 476 -7.08 -73.65 7.67
CA HIS A 476 -6.69 -73.80 6.27
C HIS A 476 -5.17 -73.63 6.14
N ASP A 477 -4.45 -74.70 6.47
CA ASP A 477 -3.09 -74.89 6.00
C ASP A 477 -2.97 -76.35 5.61
N SER A 478 -3.02 -76.62 4.30
CA SER A 478 -2.46 -77.82 3.67
C SER A 478 -2.70 -77.81 2.16
N SER A 479 -1.60 -78.03 1.44
CA SER A 479 -1.43 -78.26 -0.01
C SER A 479 -1.26 -77.00 -0.86
N LYS A 480 -0.30 -76.92 -1.78
CA LYS A 480 0.93 -77.69 -2.10
C LYS A 480 1.67 -76.85 -3.17
N SER A 481 2.99 -77.03 -3.25
CA SER A 481 3.93 -76.28 -4.07
C SER A 481 3.87 -76.53 -5.59
N GLU A 482 4.59 -75.64 -6.27
CA GLU A 482 5.39 -75.83 -7.50
C GLU A 482 4.72 -75.76 -8.90
N GLY A 483 5.43 -75.08 -9.80
CA GLY A 483 5.48 -75.46 -11.21
C GLY A 483 5.46 -74.32 -12.24
N LEU A 484 6.64 -73.93 -12.70
CA LEU A 484 6.92 -73.04 -13.84
C LEU A 484 6.67 -73.77 -15.19
N SER A 485 6.20 -73.05 -16.22
CA SER A 485 6.72 -73.06 -17.62
C SER A 485 5.65 -72.95 -18.74
N SER A 486 5.81 -71.88 -19.53
CA SER A 486 5.77 -71.79 -21.01
C SER A 486 4.75 -72.59 -21.84
N SER A 487 3.91 -71.85 -22.59
CA SER A 487 3.88 -71.77 -24.07
C SER A 487 2.46 -71.58 -24.62
N GLY A 488 2.33 -70.75 -25.66
CA GLY A 488 1.41 -71.04 -26.79
C GLY A 488 0.12 -70.23 -26.92
N GLU A 489 0.16 -69.30 -27.87
CA GLU A 489 -0.83 -69.04 -28.94
C GLU A 489 -2.33 -68.72 -28.67
N THR A 490 -2.65 -67.48 -29.04
CA THR A 490 -3.58 -67.03 -30.11
C THR A 490 -5.11 -67.32 -30.08
N VAL A 491 -5.84 -66.23 -30.40
CA VAL A 491 -7.14 -66.09 -31.09
C VAL A 491 -8.43 -65.85 -30.26
N VAL A 492 -8.76 -64.55 -30.17
CA VAL A 492 -10.01 -63.81 -30.58
C VAL A 492 -11.40 -64.47 -30.46
N THR A 493 -12.37 -63.60 -30.13
CA THR A 493 -13.85 -63.66 -30.20
C THR A 493 -14.54 -64.07 -28.90
N ASP A 494 -15.62 -63.47 -28.43
CA ASP A 494 -16.36 -62.23 -28.71
C ASP A 494 -17.24 -62.04 -27.46
N ALA A 495 -17.40 -60.80 -27.01
CA ALA A 495 -18.18 -60.46 -25.84
C ALA A 495 -19.06 -59.27 -26.18
N ARG A 496 -20.38 -59.38 -25.97
CA ARG A 496 -21.31 -58.24 -25.80
C ARG A 496 -22.56 -58.71 -25.01
N PRO A 497 -23.31 -57.80 -24.37
CA PRO A 497 -22.90 -56.94 -23.24
C PRO A 497 -24.02 -56.91 -22.15
N TYR A 498 -23.82 -56.21 -21.02
CA TYR A 498 -24.69 -55.12 -20.52
C TYR A 498 -24.45 -54.80 -19.00
N PHE A 499 -23.88 -53.60 -18.77
CA PHE A 499 -24.03 -52.60 -17.68
C PHE A 499 -23.68 -52.91 -16.20
N GLU A 500 -22.77 -52.12 -15.62
CA GLU A 500 -23.14 -50.89 -14.87
C GLU A 500 -21.96 -49.88 -14.68
N LYS A 501 -22.30 -48.59 -14.90
CA LYS A 501 -21.88 -47.31 -14.26
C LYS A 501 -20.45 -47.19 -13.69
N ALA A 502 -19.56 -46.38 -14.28
CA ALA A 502 -19.48 -44.90 -14.32
C ALA A 502 -18.88 -44.26 -13.04
N GLU A 503 -17.56 -44.08 -13.07
CA GLU A 503 -16.80 -43.03 -12.38
C GLU A 503 -16.25 -42.10 -13.48
N LEU A 504 -16.29 -40.78 -13.29
CA LEU A 504 -15.90 -39.77 -14.27
C LEU A 504 -14.77 -38.90 -13.69
N GLU A 505 -13.53 -39.20 -14.06
CA GLU A 505 -12.38 -38.29 -13.99
C GLU A 505 -12.24 -37.49 -15.29
N GLY A 506 -11.72 -36.27 -15.16
CA GLY A 506 -11.71 -35.22 -16.18
C GLY A 506 -10.79 -35.48 -17.37
N ASN A 507 -11.16 -34.90 -18.51
CA ASN A 507 -10.39 -34.88 -19.73
C ASN A 507 -10.16 -33.42 -20.18
N ASP A 508 -8.89 -33.06 -20.38
CA ASP A 508 -8.45 -31.89 -21.15
C ASP A 508 -8.78 -32.07 -22.65
N PRO A 509 -9.11 -31.00 -23.41
CA PRO A 509 -9.08 -31.03 -24.86
C PRO A 509 -7.83 -30.35 -25.42
N SER A 510 -7.03 -31.16 -26.10
CA SER A 510 -6.06 -30.80 -27.15
C SER A 510 -6.72 -30.16 -28.38
N PHE A 511 -5.99 -29.37 -29.18
CA PHE A 511 -5.98 -29.32 -30.67
C PHE A 511 -5.02 -28.18 -31.11
N ALA A 512 -4.22 -28.19 -32.18
CA ALA A 512 -3.83 -29.15 -33.20
C ALA A 512 -2.54 -28.61 -33.88
N LYS A 513 -1.56 -29.45 -34.19
CA LYS A 513 -0.44 -29.14 -35.09
C LYS A 513 -0.42 -30.18 -36.19
N LEU A 514 -0.38 -29.79 -37.47
CA LEU A 514 0.15 -30.63 -38.57
C LEU A 514 0.26 -29.89 -39.92
N LYS A 515 1.50 -29.82 -40.43
CA LYS A 515 2.01 -30.21 -41.79
C LYS A 515 3.27 -29.38 -42.12
N HIS A 516 4.49 -29.95 -42.02
CA HIS A 516 5.26 -30.77 -42.99
C HIS A 516 5.99 -29.98 -44.09
N LYS A 517 7.33 -30.00 -44.10
CA LYS A 517 8.18 -30.81 -45.02
C LYS A 517 9.69 -30.69 -44.74
N THR A 518 10.39 -31.78 -45.03
CA THR A 518 11.77 -32.15 -44.72
C THR A 518 12.74 -31.82 -45.87
N SER A 519 14.03 -31.55 -45.58
CA SER A 519 15.16 -31.99 -46.42
C SER A 519 16.51 -31.96 -45.67
N THR A 520 17.31 -32.98 -45.99
CA THR A 520 18.50 -33.59 -45.37
C THR A 520 19.86 -32.90 -45.65
N ILE A 521 20.92 -33.42 -44.98
CA ILE A 521 22.39 -33.38 -45.26
C ILE A 521 23.09 -32.17 -44.60
N GLY A 522 24.18 -32.25 -43.82
CA GLY A 522 25.19 -33.25 -43.48
C GLY A 522 26.52 -32.49 -43.25
N GLY A 523 27.36 -32.89 -42.29
CA GLY A 523 28.77 -32.47 -42.24
C GLY A 523 29.23 -31.60 -41.06
N SER A 524 30.20 -32.15 -40.33
CA SER A 524 31.12 -31.56 -39.35
C SER A 524 31.90 -30.33 -39.83
N THR A 525 32.21 -29.38 -38.93
CA THR A 525 33.59 -28.96 -38.53
C THR A 525 33.56 -27.76 -37.58
N MET A 526 34.43 -27.77 -36.56
CA MET A 526 34.82 -26.58 -35.79
C MET A 526 35.44 -25.51 -36.70
N TYR A 527 35.19 -24.22 -36.42
CA TYR A 527 36.17 -23.15 -36.57
C TYR A 527 35.66 -21.88 -35.82
N SER A 528 36.43 -21.42 -34.85
CA SER A 528 36.48 -19.99 -34.46
C SER A 528 37.43 -19.30 -35.45
N PRO A 529 37.17 -18.05 -35.88
CA PRO A 529 38.14 -17.02 -35.48
C PRO A 529 37.60 -15.58 -35.36
N ASN A 530 38.18 -14.89 -34.36
CA ASN A 530 38.81 -13.56 -34.39
C ASN A 530 38.04 -12.27 -34.74
N SER A 531 38.15 -11.36 -33.78
CA SER A 531 38.06 -9.90 -33.86
C SER A 531 38.93 -9.26 -34.96
N PRO A 532 38.67 -7.98 -35.26
CA PRO A 532 39.74 -7.00 -35.35
C PRO A 532 39.52 -5.80 -34.43
N THR A 533 40.65 -5.24 -34.01
CA THR A 533 40.88 -4.16 -33.06
C THR A 533 40.71 -2.75 -33.65
N SER A 534 40.20 -1.85 -32.80
CA SER A 534 40.59 -0.44 -32.56
C SER A 534 40.51 0.63 -33.67
N ALA A 535 39.63 1.63 -33.44
CA ALA A 535 39.99 3.05 -33.55
C ALA A 535 39.04 3.92 -32.69
N ASN A 536 39.64 4.87 -31.97
CA ASN A 536 39.02 5.85 -31.07
C ASN A 536 37.92 6.70 -31.73
N SER A 537 36.80 6.90 -31.03
CA SER A 537 36.19 8.23 -30.86
C SER A 537 35.19 8.23 -29.71
N THR A 538 35.53 9.03 -28.71
CA THR A 538 34.66 9.68 -27.75
C THR A 538 33.40 10.25 -28.40
N LEU A 539 32.22 9.96 -27.85
CA LEU A 539 31.03 10.83 -27.79
C LEU A 539 29.94 10.07 -27.00
N ILE A 540 29.86 10.32 -25.69
CA ILE A 540 28.71 9.92 -24.87
C ILE A 540 27.65 10.99 -25.10
N SER A 541 26.53 10.61 -25.72
CA SER A 541 25.29 11.39 -25.67
C SER A 541 24.31 10.63 -24.77
N PRO A 542 23.65 11.31 -23.82
CA PRO A 542 22.59 10.71 -23.02
C PRO A 542 21.39 10.42 -23.91
N MET A 543 20.93 9.17 -23.93
CA MET A 543 19.70 8.81 -24.63
C MET A 543 18.49 9.32 -23.85
N THR A 544 17.66 10.07 -24.55
CA THR A 544 16.32 10.52 -24.18
C THR A 544 15.45 9.35 -23.66
N PRO A 545 14.54 9.56 -22.70
CA PRO A 545 13.72 8.47 -22.16
C PRO A 545 12.74 7.96 -23.22
N GLY A 546 13.04 6.79 -23.80
CA GLY A 546 12.07 5.99 -24.51
C GLY A 546 11.14 5.32 -23.50
N HIS A 547 9.84 5.41 -23.74
CA HIS A 547 8.78 4.77 -22.95
C HIS A 547 8.96 3.24 -23.00
N HIS A 548 9.68 2.67 -22.05
CA HIS A 548 9.78 1.23 -21.87
C HIS A 548 8.57 0.74 -21.08
N ILE A 549 7.71 -0.03 -21.74
CA ILE A 549 6.67 -0.84 -21.08
C ILE A 549 7.41 -1.96 -20.33
N GLY A 550 7.78 -1.69 -19.08
CA GLY A 550 8.34 -2.67 -18.15
C GLY A 550 7.26 -3.19 -17.20
N THR A 551 7.38 -4.44 -16.76
CA THR A 551 6.64 -4.95 -15.62
C THR A 551 7.08 -4.19 -14.35
N PHE A 552 6.12 -3.64 -13.61
CA PHE A 552 6.36 -2.89 -12.38
C PHE A 552 6.39 -3.82 -11.17
N ALA A 553 7.33 -3.61 -10.26
CA ALA A 553 7.25 -4.16 -8.91
C ALA A 553 6.35 -3.21 -8.10
N GLY A 554 5.05 -3.27 -8.36
CA GLY A 554 4.09 -2.21 -8.00
C GLY A 554 2.94 -2.65 -7.09
N GLU A 555 2.17 -1.65 -6.66
CA GLU A 555 0.97 -1.80 -5.81
C GLU A 555 -0.18 -2.56 -6.51
N LYS A 556 -1.09 -3.09 -5.70
CA LYS A 556 -2.34 -3.77 -6.07
C LYS A 556 -3.30 -2.93 -6.94
N ASP A 557 -3.20 -1.59 -6.90
CA ASP A 557 -4.07 -0.66 -7.64
C ASP A 557 -3.31 0.18 -8.68
N GLY A 558 -2.21 -0.36 -9.24
CA GLY A 558 -1.72 0.17 -10.51
C GLY A 558 -2.79 -0.07 -11.58
N ASP A 559 -3.58 0.96 -11.90
CA ASP A 559 -4.45 0.94 -13.08
C ASP A 559 -3.56 0.58 -14.28
N ALA A 560 -3.70 -0.66 -14.76
CA ALA A 560 -3.27 -1.01 -16.09
C ALA A 560 -4.22 -0.30 -17.06
N ILE A 561 -4.05 1.00 -17.24
CA ILE A 561 -4.70 1.70 -18.33
C ILE A 561 -4.01 1.19 -19.59
N TYR A 562 -4.67 0.24 -20.25
CA TYR A 562 -4.39 -0.06 -21.64
C TYR A 562 -4.88 1.16 -22.44
N GLU A 563 -4.09 2.23 -22.47
CA GLU A 563 -4.34 3.36 -23.35
C GLU A 563 -4.10 2.90 -24.78
N MET A 564 -5.15 2.45 -25.44
CA MET A 564 -5.20 2.59 -26.88
C MET A 564 -5.34 4.09 -27.18
N PRO A 565 -4.52 4.66 -28.07
CA PRO A 565 -4.51 6.10 -28.31
C PRO A 565 -5.89 6.57 -28.79
N GLY A 566 -6.63 7.21 -27.90
CA GLY A 566 -7.89 7.87 -28.17
C GLY A 566 -7.65 9.38 -28.14
N CYS A 567 -7.81 10.05 -29.28
CA CYS A 567 -7.75 11.51 -29.35
C CYS A 567 -8.83 12.12 -28.44
N MET A 568 -8.41 12.78 -27.35
CA MET A 568 -9.25 13.77 -26.67
C MET A 568 -9.43 14.99 -27.60
N PRO A 569 -10.63 15.55 -27.74
CA PRO A 569 -10.79 16.84 -28.36
C PRO A 569 -10.37 17.96 -27.39
N ASP A 570 -9.77 19.02 -27.92
CA ASP A 570 -9.34 20.21 -27.18
C ASP A 570 -10.48 20.79 -26.32
N THR A 571 -10.21 20.95 -25.03
CA THR A 571 -11.09 21.67 -24.10
C THR A 571 -10.93 23.17 -24.30
N ASN A 572 -11.68 23.71 -25.25
CA ASN A 572 -12.07 25.11 -25.20
C ASN A 572 -13.54 25.18 -25.58
N LEU A 573 -14.40 25.34 -24.57
CA LEU A 573 -15.62 26.15 -24.58
C LEU A 573 -16.25 26.04 -23.19
N ALA A 574 -16.13 27.13 -22.45
CA ALA A 574 -16.93 27.41 -21.27
C ALA A 574 -18.43 27.40 -21.64
N ASP A 575 -19.24 26.91 -20.71
CA ASP A 575 -20.72 26.86 -20.73
C ASP A 575 -21.38 25.93 -21.76
N SER A 576 -21.50 24.64 -21.42
CA SER A 576 -22.72 23.87 -21.75
C SER A 576 -22.85 22.60 -20.92
N LYS A 577 -24.10 22.19 -20.69
CA LYS A 577 -24.55 21.05 -19.86
C LYS A 577 -23.62 19.84 -19.94
N GLN A 578 -23.32 19.25 -18.78
CA GLN A 578 -22.69 17.92 -18.68
C GLN A 578 -23.43 16.94 -19.60
N ILE A 579 -22.73 16.46 -20.63
CA ILE A 579 -23.22 15.39 -21.50
C ILE A 579 -23.41 14.17 -20.60
N THR A 580 -24.65 13.70 -20.49
CA THR A 580 -24.95 12.55 -19.64
C THR A 580 -24.35 11.30 -20.27
N GLU A 581 -23.94 10.32 -19.46
CA GLU A 581 -23.40 9.03 -19.90
C GLU A 581 -24.25 8.35 -20.99
N LYS A 582 -25.57 8.54 -20.91
CA LYS A 582 -26.54 8.06 -21.92
C LYS A 582 -26.38 8.71 -23.29
N ASP A 583 -25.99 9.98 -23.35
CA ASP A 583 -25.76 10.70 -24.61
C ASP A 583 -24.40 10.36 -25.20
N MET A 584 -23.39 10.08 -24.37
CA MET A 584 -22.11 9.53 -24.81
C MET A 584 -22.27 8.13 -25.42
N MET A 585 -23.07 7.24 -24.80
CA MET A 585 -23.37 5.94 -25.37
C MET A 585 -24.09 6.05 -26.71
N ARG A 586 -25.05 6.98 -26.83
CA ARG A 586 -25.77 7.21 -28.09
C ARG A 586 -24.85 7.70 -29.20
N HIS A 587 -23.92 8.61 -28.87
CA HIS A 587 -22.93 9.10 -29.83
C HIS A 587 -21.98 7.98 -30.28
N ARG A 588 -21.58 7.10 -29.34
CA ARG A 588 -20.75 5.93 -29.65
C ARG A 588 -21.48 4.96 -30.57
N GLU A 589 -22.73 4.61 -30.28
CA GLU A 589 -23.53 3.72 -31.14
C GLU A 589 -23.76 4.30 -32.53
N LYS A 590 -24.02 5.61 -32.64
CA LYS A 590 -24.14 6.30 -33.94
C LYS A 590 -22.85 6.23 -34.75
N GLN A 591 -21.70 6.31 -34.09
CA GLN A 591 -20.39 6.25 -34.76
C GLN A 591 -20.03 4.83 -35.23
N TYR A 592 -20.45 3.79 -34.50
CA TYR A 592 -20.21 2.39 -34.88
C TYR A 592 -21.23 1.85 -35.89
N ASN A 593 -22.51 2.18 -35.73
CA ASN A 593 -23.58 1.62 -36.56
C ASN A 593 -23.99 2.54 -37.72
N GLY A 594 -23.49 3.79 -37.75
CA GLY A 594 -23.80 4.77 -38.79
C GLY A 594 -25.19 5.42 -38.68
N TYR A 595 -26.00 5.04 -37.68
CA TYR A 595 -27.32 5.62 -37.40
C TYR A 595 -27.66 5.56 -35.89
N ASP A 596 -28.52 6.46 -35.42
CA ASP A 596 -29.04 6.47 -34.03
C ASP A 596 -30.41 5.75 -34.00
N PRO A 597 -30.52 4.59 -33.33
CA PRO A 597 -31.76 3.81 -33.28
C PRO A 597 -32.91 4.51 -32.55
N VAL A 598 -32.60 5.42 -31.62
CA VAL A 598 -33.61 6.20 -30.87
C VAL A 598 -34.19 7.30 -31.75
N GLU A 599 -33.34 7.94 -32.55
CA GLU A 599 -33.75 8.97 -33.52
C GLU A 599 -34.65 8.36 -34.61
N GLU A 600 -34.37 7.12 -35.03
CA GLU A 600 -35.19 6.39 -35.99
C GLU A 600 -36.53 5.93 -35.43
N GLN A 601 -36.59 5.48 -34.17
CA GLN A 601 -37.87 5.21 -33.50
C GLN A 601 -38.73 6.47 -33.44
N LYS A 602 -38.14 7.60 -33.04
CA LYS A 602 -38.86 8.87 -32.95
C LYS A 602 -39.37 9.35 -34.31
N ARG A 603 -38.58 9.15 -35.37
CA ARG A 603 -39.00 9.44 -36.75
C ARG A 603 -40.20 8.57 -37.16
N LYS A 604 -40.18 7.27 -36.85
CA LYS A 604 -41.29 6.35 -37.15
C LYS A 604 -42.56 6.71 -36.38
N GLU A 605 -42.44 7.14 -35.13
CA GLU A 605 -43.56 7.60 -34.32
C GLU A 605 -44.18 8.91 -34.87
N GLU A 606 -43.35 9.87 -35.27
CA GLU A 606 -43.84 11.09 -35.92
C GLU A 606 -44.50 10.82 -37.28
N GLU A 607 -43.99 9.86 -38.05
CA GLU A 607 -44.54 9.48 -39.34
C GLU A 607 -45.91 8.79 -39.16
N ALA A 608 -46.03 7.91 -38.17
CA ALA A 608 -47.32 7.30 -37.78
C ALA A 608 -48.33 8.35 -37.31
N ALA A 609 -47.89 9.36 -36.55
CA ALA A 609 -48.75 10.46 -36.11
C ALA A 609 -49.24 11.33 -37.29
N LYS A 610 -48.36 11.62 -38.26
CA LYS A 610 -48.70 12.36 -39.48
C LYS A 610 -49.69 11.59 -40.37
N ASP A 611 -49.56 10.27 -40.45
CA ASP A 611 -50.50 9.44 -41.21
C ASP A 611 -51.87 9.34 -40.54
N ALA A 612 -51.93 9.24 -39.21
CA ALA A 612 -53.18 9.34 -38.47
C ALA A 612 -53.87 10.71 -38.69
N GLU A 613 -53.10 11.80 -38.77
CA GLU A 613 -53.66 13.12 -39.04
C GLU A 613 -54.11 13.30 -40.50
N ARG A 614 -53.41 12.67 -41.47
CA ARG A 614 -53.88 12.61 -42.87
C ARG A 614 -55.19 11.85 -43.00
N GLN A 615 -55.38 10.75 -42.27
CA GLN A 615 -56.65 10.02 -42.23
C GLN A 615 -57.78 10.87 -41.61
N ARG A 616 -57.49 11.67 -40.57
CA ARG A 616 -58.46 12.62 -39.99
C ARG A 616 -58.85 13.76 -40.93
N LYS A 617 -57.95 14.21 -41.80
CA LYS A 617 -58.19 15.31 -42.77
C LYS A 617 -58.74 14.82 -44.12
N ALA A 618 -58.90 13.51 -44.31
CA ALA A 618 -59.58 12.98 -45.48
C ALA A 618 -61.01 13.51 -45.54
N LYS A 619 -61.39 14.05 -46.69
CA LYS A 619 -62.69 14.69 -46.91
C LYS A 619 -63.79 13.62 -46.77
N VAL A 620 -64.57 13.70 -45.70
CA VAL A 620 -65.74 12.84 -45.50
C VAL A 620 -66.71 13.08 -46.66
N ASP A 621 -67.06 12.02 -47.39
CA ASP A 621 -68.03 12.08 -48.47
C ASP A 621 -69.40 12.45 -47.89
N ALA A 622 -70.02 13.50 -48.44
CA ALA A 622 -71.31 14.03 -47.97
C ALA A 622 -72.46 13.01 -48.11
N THR A 623 -72.26 11.93 -48.85
CA THR A 623 -73.21 10.81 -48.95
C THR A 623 -73.23 9.93 -47.70
N GLN A 624 -72.17 9.90 -46.87
CA GLN A 624 -72.10 9.11 -45.64
C GLN A 624 -72.71 9.82 -44.42
N ILE A 625 -72.80 11.15 -44.43
CA ILE A 625 -73.38 11.94 -43.31
C ILE A 625 -74.92 11.87 -43.31
N ARG A 626 -75.54 11.62 -44.47
CA ARG A 626 -77.00 11.60 -44.64
C ARG A 626 -77.66 10.28 -44.17
N GLN A 627 -76.90 9.18 -44.12
CA GLN A 627 -77.40 7.91 -43.55
C GLN A 627 -77.39 7.91 -42.01
N ALA A 628 -76.44 8.61 -41.37
CA ALA A 628 -76.34 8.64 -39.90
C ALA A 628 -77.39 9.56 -39.23
N THR A 629 -77.96 10.53 -39.95
CA THR A 629 -78.97 11.46 -39.40
C THR A 629 -80.42 11.06 -39.66
N GLU A 630 -80.66 9.97 -40.40
CA GLU A 630 -82.01 9.39 -40.61
C GLU A 630 -82.25 8.13 -39.76
N GLU A 631 -81.21 7.50 -39.19
CA GLU A 631 -81.36 6.40 -38.22
C GLU A 631 -81.66 6.88 -36.78
N GLU A 632 -81.26 8.11 -36.43
CA GLU A 632 -81.61 8.73 -35.14
C GLU A 632 -82.85 9.61 -35.27
N GLY A 633 -84.01 8.95 -35.15
CA GLY A 633 -85.34 9.53 -35.26
C GLY A 633 -85.53 10.89 -34.58
N GLY A 634 -86.16 11.80 -35.32
CA GLY A 634 -86.42 13.16 -34.89
C GLY A 634 -87.25 13.30 -33.62
N ASN A 635 -87.00 14.44 -32.96
CA ASN A 635 -87.80 15.13 -31.96
C ASN A 635 -88.06 14.44 -30.62
N ARG A 636 -87.35 14.88 -29.57
CA ARG A 636 -88.00 15.22 -28.28
C ARG A 636 -87.50 16.53 -27.69
N ARG A 637 -88.49 17.24 -27.15
CA ARG A 637 -88.53 18.64 -26.70
C ARG A 637 -87.60 18.99 -25.55
N PHE A 638 -87.13 20.23 -25.56
CA PHE A 638 -86.54 20.99 -24.46
C PHE A 638 -87.53 21.27 -23.33
N SER A 639 -87.08 21.17 -22.08
CA SER A 639 -87.67 21.86 -20.92
C SER A 639 -86.59 22.22 -19.88
N PHE A 640 -86.59 23.51 -19.50
CA PHE A 640 -85.75 24.20 -18.52
C PHE A 640 -86.25 24.06 -17.08
N ILE A 641 -85.33 23.99 -16.09
CA ILE A 641 -85.34 24.51 -14.70
C ILE A 641 -83.83 24.58 -14.32
N GLU A 642 -83.09 25.66 -14.03
CA GLU A 642 -83.21 26.94 -13.29
C GLU A 642 -82.80 26.87 -11.79
N GLY A 643 -81.71 27.61 -11.46
CA GLY A 643 -81.31 28.14 -10.14
C GLY A 643 -80.57 27.19 -9.16
N GLN A 644 -79.62 27.59 -8.32
CA GLN A 644 -79.06 28.92 -8.04
C GLN A 644 -77.83 28.81 -7.10
N ASP A 645 -76.91 29.75 -7.29
CA ASP A 645 -75.87 30.37 -6.46
C ASP A 645 -75.70 30.02 -4.96
N SER A 646 -74.43 30.07 -4.49
CA SER A 646 -73.99 31.13 -3.56
C SER A 646 -72.46 31.19 -3.37
N LEU A 647 -71.88 32.32 -3.76
CA LEU A 647 -70.59 32.89 -3.32
C LEU A 647 -70.74 33.54 -1.93
N SER A 648 -69.69 33.56 -1.11
CA SER A 648 -69.09 34.79 -0.53
C SER A 648 -68.03 34.56 0.58
N PRO A 649 -67.16 35.57 0.87
CA PRO A 649 -65.78 35.42 1.35
C PRO A 649 -65.52 35.98 2.76
N LEU A 650 -64.31 35.80 3.33
CA LEU A 650 -63.82 36.58 4.47
C LEU A 650 -62.37 37.06 4.30
N THR A 651 -62.21 38.35 4.60
CA THR A 651 -61.12 39.31 4.41
C THR A 651 -60.11 39.38 5.59
N PRO A 652 -59.00 40.15 5.47
CA PRO A 652 -57.80 40.06 6.32
C PRO A 652 -57.81 40.99 7.55
N LYS A 653 -56.87 40.78 8.49
CA LYS A 653 -56.59 41.67 9.63
C LYS A 653 -55.11 42.04 9.74
N SER A 654 -54.84 43.32 9.52
CA SER A 654 -53.93 44.20 10.27
C SER A 654 -54.74 45.51 10.52
N PRO A 655 -54.36 46.52 11.35
CA PRO A 655 -53.03 46.88 11.88
C PRO A 655 -53.01 47.40 13.35
N LYS A 656 -51.83 47.67 13.94
CA LYS A 656 -51.37 49.03 14.32
C LYS A 656 -50.07 49.05 15.15
N PRO A 657 -49.32 50.17 15.10
CA PRO A 657 -47.98 50.34 15.63
C PRO A 657 -47.94 50.98 17.03
N PHE A 658 -46.83 50.81 17.74
CA PHE A 658 -46.08 51.84 18.51
C PHE A 658 -44.66 51.33 18.76
#